data_AF-A0A250J1H7-F1
#
_entry.id   AF-A0A250J1H7-F1
#
_cell.length_a   1.000
_cell.length_b   1.000
_cell.length_c   1.000
_cell.angle_alpha   90.00
_cell.angle_beta   90.00
_cell.angle_gamma   90.00
#
_symmetry.space_group_name_H-M   'P 1'
#
loop_
_entity.id
_entity.type
_entity.pdbx_description
1 polymer ?
#
loop_
_entity_poly.entity_id
_entity_poly.type
_entity_poly.pdbx_seq_one_letter_code
_entity_poly.pdbx_strand_id
1 'polypeptide(L)'
;MDVKSRQVVEWLLREEQVEWTTEKPPPGLEPGARELFISVGSRGEALPEHPRMLAWKLPQWTRRAVRSTTATVLLSAEPLDALSRQLQEAPPGASPPPLTLRVHEHTLDVVCATLLVAWRLLHGAWPEGVEVLADYVGEWEQGHTETVGEYECALGTVFYAAVKLWPSLSARPSREVLELMASVLETARVPEELTRLPPARIPPAVSRRLKADELLYRAELSRAQRVQLDIPLGDAEDGPMRRVDALFLSSFQDVTVLRLLARNDTENTHYGQGFDFMAIHIARPEQSRPWHSFSLTPERAGTLGDLAGTLDELEGPRLLDGTPRKRGRRFERQPNDYSDPWYSDGYASPTGRATMVAGPYSGTRLSRRELWETLWDRFNVGRHVHVLRAHTIFARPFLWRGPVPGAELVSRGFQRRDLSSQGATFHPAVVLSFLGATEEADVLHYEKPAGAHTVHVSVYPNRLVAVWVERPRAEATSLYALALEQEELVEGRALWELEPLRALAPWLAPLGPERWLVYGAYRVSRGRSSMLDDSRSMQGLFHALASGTRPSLEKLPSEAAAESRRVLRDAAGETEHWLTSTGGARVEFLLEEEERGPLACDRDFFLFLLTLGQRYSAFEISRRMAEVEQRYRTSRWQSLRPARSVRSDVMLFTNSLWHTRVSEDPDVNARYLAWHSLHGLQETVTSMRDQAAELDQYKRDQFDRMVGLLVFVFLPVSLACGFFSGAQFQDMSPSVGIPGATTGWLIFLGYTAAFTVLVFGTVLFARVMNWRRR
;
A
#
# COMPACT_ATOMS: atom_id res chain seq x y z
N MET A 1 4.15 -22.35 49.28
CA MET A 1 4.24 -21.01 49.86
C MET A 1 4.65 -21.16 51.31
N ASP A 2 5.77 -20.54 51.66
CA ASP A 2 6.33 -20.44 53.00
C ASP A 2 5.42 -19.64 53.95
N VAL A 3 5.63 -19.80 55.26
CA VAL A 3 4.88 -19.14 56.32
C VAL A 3 5.00 -17.62 56.23
N LYS A 4 6.20 -17.08 55.95
CA LYS A 4 6.41 -15.62 55.89
C LYS A 4 5.65 -14.97 54.74
N SER A 5 5.69 -15.57 53.55
CA SER A 5 4.96 -15.07 52.38
C SER A 5 3.45 -15.17 52.59
N ARG A 6 2.97 -16.25 53.22
CA ARG A 6 1.55 -16.38 53.57
C ARG A 6 1.11 -15.28 54.52
N GLN A 7 1.91 -14.94 55.53
CA GLN A 7 1.62 -13.83 56.44
C GLN A 7 1.53 -12.49 55.71
N VAL A 8 2.42 -12.24 54.74
CA VAL A 8 2.39 -11.02 53.91
C VAL A 8 1.09 -10.93 53.09
N VAL A 9 0.71 -12.01 52.41
CA VAL A 9 -0.53 -12.06 51.61
C VAL A 9 -1.76 -11.85 52.49
N GLU A 10 -1.84 -12.55 53.62
CA GLU A 10 -2.97 -12.40 54.55
C GLU A 10 -3.04 -10.99 55.16
N TRP A 11 -1.90 -10.36 55.46
CA TRP A 11 -1.85 -8.99 55.97
C TRP A 11 -2.39 -7.99 54.95
N LEU A 12 -1.98 -8.10 53.68
CA LEU A 12 -2.45 -7.23 52.60
C LEU A 12 -3.95 -7.40 52.28
N LEU A 13 -4.54 -8.55 52.59
CA LEU A 13 -5.96 -8.85 52.36
C LEU A 13 -6.87 -8.39 53.51
N ARG A 14 -6.35 -8.16 54.72
CA ARG A 14 -7.13 -7.79 55.91
C ARG A 14 -7.37 -6.29 55.98
N GLU A 15 -8.62 -5.88 55.80
CA GLU A 15 -9.04 -4.46 55.85
C GLU A 15 -8.80 -3.79 57.20
N GLU A 16 -8.80 -4.57 58.29
CA GLU A 16 -8.44 -4.08 59.64
C GLU A 16 -6.97 -3.65 59.75
N GLN A 17 -6.12 -4.11 58.84
CA GLN A 17 -4.67 -3.87 58.85
C GLN A 17 -4.25 -2.95 57.71
N VAL A 18 -4.84 -3.12 56.53
CA VAL A 18 -4.48 -2.41 55.31
C VAL A 18 -5.74 -1.94 54.59
N GLU A 19 -5.82 -0.63 54.36
CA GLU A 19 -6.83 -0.02 53.51
C GLU A 19 -6.22 0.31 52.16
N TRP A 20 -6.91 -0.01 51.06
CA TRP A 20 -6.43 0.27 49.71
C TRP A 20 -7.23 1.40 49.08
N THR A 21 -6.54 2.31 48.39
CA THR A 21 -7.19 3.36 47.61
C THR A 21 -6.56 3.52 46.23
N THR A 22 -7.40 3.58 45.20
CA THR A 22 -7.01 3.78 43.79
C THR A 22 -7.18 5.20 43.28
N GLU A 23 -7.61 6.10 44.17
CA GLU A 23 -7.81 7.50 43.85
C GLU A 23 -6.46 8.20 43.64
N LYS A 24 -6.28 8.76 42.44
CA LYS A 24 -5.08 9.50 42.05
C LYS A 24 -4.97 10.79 42.90
N PRO A 25 -3.86 10.99 43.64
CA PRO A 25 -3.71 12.17 44.48
C PRO A 25 -3.56 13.44 43.62
N PRO A 26 -4.13 14.59 44.04
CA PRO A 26 -3.91 15.86 43.37
C PRO A 26 -2.41 16.25 43.41
N PRO A 27 -1.92 17.04 42.42
CA PRO A 27 -0.53 17.45 42.38
C PRO A 27 -0.09 18.14 43.67
N GLY A 28 1.05 17.72 44.23
CA GLY A 28 1.60 18.25 45.47
C GLY A 28 0.98 17.73 46.77
N LEU A 29 -0.04 16.87 46.73
CA LEU A 29 -0.53 16.19 47.94
C LEU A 29 0.55 15.26 48.51
N GLU A 30 0.77 15.34 49.82
CA GLU A 30 1.70 14.48 50.56
C GLU A 30 0.93 13.39 51.32
N PRO A 31 1.51 12.17 51.45
CA PRO A 31 0.89 11.09 52.20
C PRO A 31 0.80 11.41 53.69
N GLY A 32 -0.30 11.02 54.32
CA GLY A 32 -0.53 11.16 55.76
C GLY A 32 0.39 10.33 56.67
N ALA A 33 0.11 10.37 57.98
CA ALA A 33 0.90 9.68 59.01
C ALA A 33 0.96 8.15 58.83
N ARG A 34 -0.16 7.54 58.41
CA ARG A 34 -0.32 6.09 58.17
C ARG A 34 -0.76 5.85 56.72
N GLU A 35 -0.16 6.58 55.79
CA GLU A 35 -0.42 6.44 54.37
C GLU A 35 0.90 6.28 53.61
N LEU A 36 0.91 5.39 52.61
CA LEU A 36 1.99 5.23 51.66
C LEU A 36 1.47 5.50 50.25
N PHE A 37 2.21 6.30 49.50
CA PHE A 37 1.99 6.47 48.07
C PHE A 37 2.96 5.54 47.33
N ILE A 38 2.43 4.59 46.58
CA ILE A 38 3.23 3.62 45.81
C ILE A 38 2.96 3.84 44.31
N SER A 39 4.01 4.18 43.56
CA SER A 39 3.97 4.57 42.14
C SER A 39 3.05 5.74 41.81
N VAL A 40 2.70 6.55 42.81
CA VAL A 40 1.80 7.72 42.68
C VAL A 40 2.34 8.93 43.43
N GLY A 41 1.73 10.08 43.16
CA GLY A 41 2.13 11.36 43.72
C GLY A 41 3.05 12.14 42.78
N SER A 42 3.25 13.41 43.10
CA SER A 42 4.18 14.28 42.38
C SER A 42 4.84 15.24 43.36
N ARG A 43 6.13 15.51 43.15
CA ARG A 43 6.91 16.39 44.01
C ARG A 43 7.82 17.27 43.17
N GLY A 44 7.88 18.55 43.52
CA GLY A 44 8.79 19.50 42.90
C GLY A 44 10.25 19.14 43.16
N GLU A 45 11.11 19.38 42.18
CA GLU A 45 12.53 19.01 42.21
C GLU A 45 13.34 19.75 43.31
N ALA A 46 12.85 20.90 43.76
CA ALA A 46 13.46 21.69 44.83
C ALA A 46 13.09 21.21 46.24
N LEU A 47 12.13 20.29 46.39
CA LEU A 47 11.69 19.79 47.69
C LEU A 47 12.55 18.59 48.14
N PRO A 48 12.76 18.41 49.45
CA PRO A 48 13.49 17.25 49.98
C PRO A 48 12.72 15.96 49.73
N GLU A 49 13.42 14.82 49.77
CA GLU A 49 12.83 13.50 49.56
C GLU A 49 11.74 13.19 50.59
N HIS A 50 10.60 12.65 50.17
CA HIS A 50 9.54 12.24 51.08
C HIS A 50 9.63 10.73 51.40
N PRO A 51 9.74 10.31 52.69
CA PRO A 51 9.99 8.92 53.08
C PRO A 51 8.84 7.94 52.76
N ARG A 52 7.62 8.46 52.60
CA ARG A 52 6.39 7.67 52.34
C ARG A 52 5.87 7.77 50.90
N MET A 53 6.63 8.43 50.02
CA MET A 53 6.26 8.60 48.61
C MET A 53 7.25 7.83 47.74
N LEU A 54 6.85 6.60 47.41
CA LEU A 54 7.68 5.58 46.79
C LEU A 54 7.26 5.47 45.31
N ALA A 55 7.85 6.28 44.45
CA ALA A 55 7.55 6.27 43.01
C ALA A 55 8.81 6.67 42.23
N TRP A 56 9.33 5.78 41.39
CA TRP A 56 10.63 5.97 40.71
C TRP A 56 10.68 7.20 39.79
N LYS A 57 9.52 7.65 39.30
CA LYS A 57 9.36 8.86 38.48
C LYS A 57 9.52 10.17 39.25
N LEU A 58 9.69 10.15 40.57
CA LEU A 58 9.97 11.35 41.36
C LEU A 58 11.44 11.78 41.19
N PRO A 59 11.74 13.10 41.19
CA PRO A 59 13.08 13.63 40.94
C PRO A 59 14.18 12.99 41.81
N GLN A 60 13.87 12.70 43.07
CA GLN A 60 14.80 12.08 44.03
C GLN A 60 15.29 10.69 43.62
N TRP A 61 14.42 9.88 43.02
CA TRP A 61 14.73 8.51 42.61
C TRP A 61 15.33 8.49 41.20
N THR A 62 14.85 9.36 40.32
CA THR A 62 15.42 9.54 38.98
C THR A 62 16.90 9.96 39.03
N ARG A 63 17.28 10.85 39.96
CA ARG A 63 18.69 11.26 40.18
C ARG A 63 19.60 10.11 40.61
N ARG A 64 19.02 9.08 41.24
CA ARG A 64 19.71 7.86 41.66
C ARG A 64 19.67 6.76 40.59
N ALA A 65 19.22 7.10 39.37
CA ALA A 65 19.07 6.18 38.24
C ALA A 65 18.17 4.96 38.55
N VAL A 66 17.20 5.11 39.46
CA VAL A 66 16.25 4.05 39.78
C VAL A 66 15.26 3.88 38.64
N ARG A 67 15.03 2.63 38.22
CA ARG A 67 14.22 2.27 37.03
C ARG A 67 12.83 1.73 37.33
N SER A 68 12.51 1.45 38.60
CA SER A 68 11.21 0.90 39.05
C SER A 68 10.88 1.31 40.49
N THR A 69 9.60 1.32 40.84
CA THR A 69 9.13 1.59 42.20
C THR A 69 9.57 0.50 43.17
N THR A 70 9.66 -0.74 42.68
CA THR A 70 10.18 -1.89 43.41
C THR A 70 11.62 -1.62 43.88
N ALA A 71 12.48 -1.09 43.02
CA ALA A 71 13.83 -0.67 43.40
C ALA A 71 13.82 0.53 44.37
N THR A 72 12.90 1.48 44.21
CA THR A 72 12.69 2.56 45.19
C THR A 72 12.37 2.02 46.59
N VAL A 73 11.53 0.98 46.70
CA VAL A 73 11.18 0.35 47.98
C VAL A 73 12.41 -0.28 48.64
N LEU A 74 13.25 -0.98 47.89
CA LEU A 74 14.47 -1.59 48.40
C LEU A 74 15.44 -0.57 49.00
N LEU A 75 15.53 0.61 48.38
CA LEU A 75 16.35 1.73 48.87
C LEU A 75 15.72 2.48 50.07
N SER A 76 14.48 2.14 50.44
CA SER A 76 13.71 2.83 51.48
C SER A 76 13.59 2.01 52.78
N ALA A 77 14.52 1.09 53.03
CA ALA A 77 14.51 0.22 54.21
C ALA A 77 14.41 0.99 55.54
N GLU A 78 15.26 1.99 55.75
CA GLU A 78 15.26 2.80 56.97
C GLU A 78 13.94 3.57 57.20
N PRO A 79 13.41 4.32 56.21
CA PRO A 79 12.07 4.90 56.30
C PRO A 79 10.95 3.91 56.64
N LEU A 80 10.99 2.71 56.06
CA LEU A 80 9.97 1.68 56.30
C LEU A 80 10.09 1.06 57.69
N ASP A 81 11.30 0.88 58.22
CA ASP A 81 11.51 0.43 59.60
C ASP A 81 11.05 1.47 60.63
N ALA A 82 11.26 2.76 60.33
CA ALA A 82 10.72 3.85 61.13
C ALA A 82 9.18 3.86 61.10
N LEU A 83 8.57 3.64 59.93
CA LEU A 83 7.13 3.51 59.81
C LEU A 83 6.60 2.28 60.56
N SER A 84 7.27 1.12 60.47
CA SER A 84 6.84 -0.09 61.20
C SER A 84 6.76 0.15 62.71
N ARG A 85 7.76 0.82 63.30
CA ARG A 85 7.74 1.23 64.71
C ARG A 85 6.57 2.16 65.03
N GLN A 86 6.33 3.18 64.20
CA GLN A 86 5.18 4.08 64.35
C GLN A 86 3.83 3.36 64.22
N LEU A 87 3.75 2.32 63.40
CA LEU A 87 2.51 1.54 63.23
C LEU A 87 2.17 0.72 64.48
N GLN A 88 3.19 0.29 65.24
CA GLN A 88 3.09 -0.47 66.49
C GLN A 88 2.77 0.40 67.71
N GLU A 89 3.03 1.71 67.65
CA GLU A 89 2.68 2.68 68.69
C GLU A 89 1.17 2.99 68.66
N ALA A 90 0.36 2.16 69.33
CA ALA A 90 -1.08 2.40 69.52
C ALA A 90 -1.36 3.01 70.91
N PRO A 91 -2.30 3.98 71.03
CA PRO A 91 -2.80 4.43 72.33
C PRO A 91 -3.43 3.26 73.10
N PRO A 92 -3.22 3.15 74.43
CA PRO A 92 -3.81 2.07 75.20
C PRO A 92 -5.34 2.09 75.11
N GLY A 93 -5.93 0.99 74.62
CA GLY A 93 -7.39 0.78 74.58
C GLY A 93 -8.08 1.00 73.22
N ALA A 94 -7.35 1.36 72.16
CA ALA A 94 -7.92 1.48 70.81
C ALA A 94 -7.15 0.61 69.79
N SER A 95 -7.86 -0.07 68.89
CA SER A 95 -7.24 -0.71 67.74
C SER A 95 -6.62 0.38 66.85
N PRO A 96 -5.33 0.27 66.49
CA PRO A 96 -4.70 1.26 65.63
C PRO A 96 -5.40 1.26 64.26
N PRO A 97 -5.60 2.44 63.64
CA PRO A 97 -6.21 2.51 62.31
C PRO A 97 -5.34 1.77 61.27
N PRO A 98 -5.94 1.24 60.19
CA PRO A 98 -5.20 0.52 59.16
C PRO A 98 -4.16 1.42 58.48
N LEU A 99 -3.15 0.80 57.86
CA LEU A 99 -2.24 1.50 56.95
C LEU A 99 -2.95 1.70 55.61
N THR A 100 -3.05 2.94 55.15
CA THR A 100 -3.61 3.23 53.82
C THR A 100 -2.52 3.09 52.75
N LEU A 101 -2.73 2.21 51.78
CA LEU A 101 -1.91 2.08 50.57
C LEU A 101 -2.62 2.74 49.41
N ARG A 102 -2.06 3.86 48.92
CA ARG A 102 -2.54 4.55 47.74
C ARG A 102 -1.77 4.10 46.51
N VAL A 103 -2.48 3.46 45.58
CA VAL A 103 -1.95 2.87 44.34
C VAL A 103 -2.88 3.19 43.19
N HIS A 104 -2.42 3.87 42.13
CA HIS A 104 -3.34 4.23 41.03
C HIS A 104 -3.78 3.01 40.21
N GLU A 105 -2.82 2.13 39.90
CA GLU A 105 -3.03 0.92 39.10
C GLU A 105 -2.18 -0.23 39.65
N HIS A 106 -2.66 -1.47 39.49
CA HIS A 106 -1.95 -2.68 39.94
C HIS A 106 -1.03 -3.22 38.84
N THR A 107 0.00 -2.47 38.47
CA THR A 107 1.05 -2.96 37.55
C THR A 107 1.96 -3.98 38.24
N LEU A 108 2.80 -4.68 37.47
CA LEU A 108 3.78 -5.63 38.01
C LEU A 108 4.64 -4.95 39.07
N ASP A 109 5.15 -3.76 38.76
CA ASP A 109 5.97 -2.95 39.65
C ASP A 109 5.25 -2.56 40.94
N VAL A 110 3.98 -2.12 40.85
CA VAL A 110 3.21 -1.73 42.04
C VAL A 110 2.93 -2.92 42.95
N VAL A 111 2.57 -4.08 42.40
CA VAL A 111 2.28 -5.28 43.20
C VAL A 111 3.55 -5.82 43.85
N CYS A 112 4.68 -5.86 43.12
CA CYS A 112 5.97 -6.23 43.69
C CYS A 112 6.40 -5.28 44.81
N ALA A 113 6.37 -3.97 44.55
CA ALA A 113 6.67 -2.93 45.54
C ALA A 113 5.82 -3.08 46.80
N THR A 114 4.52 -3.35 46.66
CA THR A 114 3.60 -3.49 47.80
C THR A 114 3.88 -4.75 48.62
N LEU A 115 4.16 -5.88 47.96
CA LEU A 115 4.57 -7.11 48.65
C LEU A 115 5.86 -6.91 49.44
N LEU A 116 6.83 -6.19 48.88
CA LEU A 116 8.09 -5.89 49.55
C LEU A 116 7.91 -4.93 50.73
N VAL A 117 7.08 -3.89 50.58
CA VAL A 117 6.71 -3.01 51.70
C VAL A 117 6.11 -3.84 52.84
N ALA A 118 5.10 -4.66 52.56
CA ALA A 118 4.46 -5.51 53.56
C ALA A 118 5.46 -6.49 54.21
N TRP A 119 6.33 -7.10 53.40
CA TRP A 119 7.38 -7.98 53.89
C TRP A 119 8.33 -7.26 54.85
N ARG A 120 8.81 -6.06 54.50
CA ARG A 120 9.70 -5.27 55.34
C ARG A 120 9.02 -4.86 56.64
N LEU A 121 7.77 -4.39 56.57
CA LEU A 121 7.02 -3.95 57.74
C LEU A 121 6.78 -5.08 58.74
N LEU A 122 6.51 -6.31 58.27
CA LEU A 122 6.25 -7.48 59.11
C LEU A 122 7.52 -8.16 59.63
N HIS A 123 8.57 -8.24 58.80
CA HIS A 123 9.73 -9.09 59.07
C HIS A 123 11.04 -8.33 59.33
N GLY A 124 11.09 -7.01 59.08
CA GLY A 124 12.27 -6.17 59.31
C GLY A 124 13.49 -6.51 58.43
N ALA A 125 13.31 -7.34 57.40
CA ALA A 125 14.34 -7.79 56.47
C ALA A 125 13.75 -7.88 55.06
N TRP A 126 14.59 -8.03 54.03
CA TRP A 126 14.15 -8.34 52.67
C TRP A 126 14.09 -9.86 52.44
N PRO A 127 13.25 -10.36 51.51
CA PRO A 127 13.36 -11.74 51.06
C PRO A 127 14.71 -11.95 50.34
N GLU A 128 15.25 -13.16 50.39
CA GLU A 128 16.50 -13.50 49.73
C GLU A 128 16.36 -13.39 48.20
N GLY A 129 17.38 -12.86 47.51
CA GLY A 129 17.38 -12.73 46.03
C GLY A 129 16.47 -11.64 45.47
N VAL A 130 15.95 -10.75 46.31
CA VAL A 130 15.01 -9.69 45.90
C VAL A 130 15.59 -8.72 44.87
N GLU A 131 16.91 -8.57 44.84
CA GLU A 131 17.62 -7.72 43.89
C GLU A 131 17.35 -8.17 42.44
N VAL A 132 17.32 -9.50 42.21
CA VAL A 132 17.04 -10.09 40.89
C VAL A 132 15.63 -9.74 40.42
N LEU A 133 14.65 -9.74 41.33
CA LEU A 133 13.28 -9.32 41.01
C LEU A 133 13.23 -7.82 40.70
N ALA A 134 13.91 -6.99 41.49
CA ALA A 134 13.92 -5.54 41.26
C ALA A 134 14.58 -5.17 39.93
N ASP A 135 15.64 -5.87 39.54
CA ASP A 135 16.30 -5.70 38.24
C ASP A 135 15.37 -6.12 37.10
N TYR A 136 14.73 -7.29 37.19
CA TYR A 136 13.76 -7.75 36.19
C TYR A 136 12.59 -6.78 36.02
N VAL A 137 11.99 -6.33 37.13
CA VAL A 137 10.90 -5.34 37.12
C VAL A 137 11.39 -4.01 36.56
N GLY A 138 12.64 -3.63 36.83
CA GLY A 138 13.29 -2.48 36.21
C GLY A 138 13.30 -2.58 34.69
N GLU A 139 13.82 -3.67 34.14
CA GLU A 139 13.86 -3.90 32.69
C GLU A 139 12.44 -3.96 32.07
N TRP A 140 11.49 -4.57 32.78
CA TRP A 140 10.07 -4.58 32.38
C TRP A 140 9.46 -3.18 32.33
N GLU A 141 9.67 -2.36 33.35
CA GLU A 141 9.18 -0.97 33.39
C GLU A 141 9.88 -0.09 32.36
N GLN A 142 11.10 -0.43 31.95
CA GLN A 142 11.78 0.21 30.81
C GLN A 142 11.32 -0.34 29.44
N GLY A 143 10.39 -1.29 29.42
CA GLY A 143 9.78 -1.82 28.20
C GLY A 143 10.70 -2.72 27.39
N HIS A 144 11.76 -3.26 28.01
CA HIS A 144 12.63 -4.24 27.39
C HIS A 144 11.85 -5.54 27.17
N THR A 145 12.14 -6.20 26.05
CA THR A 145 11.52 -7.42 25.53
C THR A 145 12.50 -8.57 25.41
N GLU A 146 13.78 -8.29 25.11
CA GLU A 146 14.84 -9.31 24.99
C GLU A 146 15.26 -9.82 26.39
N THR A 147 15.33 -8.93 27.39
CA THR A 147 15.77 -9.28 28.76
C THR A 147 14.66 -9.83 29.65
N VAL A 148 13.38 -9.62 29.30
CA VAL A 148 12.24 -10.01 30.14
C VAL A 148 11.70 -11.41 29.85
N GLY A 149 12.21 -12.08 28.81
CA GLY A 149 12.01 -13.52 28.58
C GLY A 149 10.91 -13.93 27.60
N GLU A 150 10.66 -15.23 27.53
CA GLU A 150 9.72 -15.86 26.58
C GLU A 150 8.26 -15.49 26.93
N TYR A 151 7.47 -15.03 25.95
CA TYR A 151 6.12 -14.50 26.19
C TYR A 151 5.19 -15.46 26.96
N GLU A 152 5.24 -16.77 26.69
CA GLU A 152 4.35 -17.74 27.32
C GLU A 152 4.65 -18.03 28.81
N CYS A 153 5.81 -17.63 29.31
CA CYS A 153 6.28 -18.03 30.64
C CYS A 153 7.08 -16.97 31.41
N ALA A 154 7.38 -15.82 30.82
CA ALA A 154 7.96 -14.68 31.52
C ALA A 154 7.06 -14.21 32.66
N LEU A 155 7.65 -13.77 33.78
CA LEU A 155 6.92 -13.27 34.94
C LEU A 155 5.95 -12.14 34.55
N GLY A 156 6.42 -11.17 33.78
CA GLY A 156 5.59 -10.01 33.42
C GLY A 156 4.37 -10.42 32.61
N THR A 157 4.51 -11.29 31.60
CA THR A 157 3.36 -11.74 30.79
C THR A 157 2.41 -12.61 31.60
N VAL A 158 2.92 -13.52 32.43
CA VAL A 158 2.14 -14.35 33.36
C VAL A 158 1.34 -13.47 34.33
N PHE A 159 1.95 -12.41 34.87
CA PHE A 159 1.28 -11.42 35.71
C PHE A 159 0.16 -10.68 34.95
N TYR A 160 0.43 -10.15 33.76
CA TYR A 160 -0.56 -9.40 32.98
C TYR A 160 -1.76 -10.27 32.59
N ALA A 161 -1.53 -11.53 32.22
CA ALA A 161 -2.60 -12.49 31.96
C ALA A 161 -3.38 -12.83 33.24
N ALA A 162 -2.70 -12.97 34.38
CA ALA A 162 -3.34 -13.23 35.68
C ALA A 162 -4.26 -12.08 36.11
N VAL A 163 -3.81 -10.82 36.02
CA VAL A 163 -4.62 -9.64 36.39
C VAL A 163 -5.87 -9.51 35.50
N LYS A 164 -5.79 -9.90 34.21
CA LYS A 164 -6.97 -9.92 33.32
C LYS A 164 -7.95 -11.04 33.64
N LEU A 165 -7.47 -12.20 34.09
CA LEU A 165 -8.31 -13.35 34.46
C LEU A 165 -8.94 -13.19 35.84
N TRP A 166 -8.22 -12.56 36.76
CA TRP A 166 -8.65 -12.32 38.14
C TRP A 166 -8.60 -10.82 38.43
N PRO A 167 -9.48 -10.03 37.75
CA PRO A 167 -9.50 -8.59 37.93
C PRO A 167 -9.84 -8.23 39.37
N SER A 168 -9.33 -7.08 39.81
CA SER A 168 -9.69 -6.54 41.11
C SER A 168 -11.19 -6.20 41.15
N LEU A 169 -11.89 -6.69 42.18
CA LEU A 169 -13.29 -6.33 42.46
C LEU A 169 -13.40 -5.11 43.39
N SER A 170 -12.28 -4.66 43.96
CA SER A 170 -12.20 -3.50 44.86
C SER A 170 -10.93 -2.69 44.57
N ALA A 171 -10.43 -1.90 45.51
CA ALA A 171 -9.16 -1.17 45.34
C ALA A 171 -7.91 -2.05 45.56
N ARG A 172 -8.06 -3.36 45.84
CA ARG A 172 -6.95 -4.28 46.18
C ARG A 172 -6.75 -5.39 45.14
N PRO A 173 -5.51 -5.84 44.87
CA PRO A 173 -5.27 -7.01 44.03
C PRO A 173 -6.00 -8.26 44.55
N SER A 174 -6.38 -9.16 43.62
CA SER A 174 -7.00 -10.43 43.97
C SER A 174 -6.03 -11.34 44.74
N ARG A 175 -6.58 -12.26 45.54
CA ARG A 175 -5.77 -13.22 46.31
C ARG A 175 -4.89 -14.05 45.39
N GLU A 176 -5.44 -14.49 44.26
CA GLU A 176 -4.75 -15.29 43.25
C GLU A 176 -3.51 -14.57 42.69
N VAL A 177 -3.61 -13.27 42.43
CA VAL A 177 -2.48 -12.45 41.96
C VAL A 177 -1.43 -12.28 43.07
N LEU A 178 -1.85 -12.01 44.32
CA LEU A 178 -0.91 -11.88 45.44
C LEU A 178 -0.19 -13.18 45.75
N GLU A 179 -0.89 -14.33 45.74
CA GLU A 179 -0.30 -15.65 45.99
C GLU A 179 0.67 -16.06 44.86
N LEU A 180 0.33 -15.76 43.60
CA LEU A 180 1.22 -15.95 42.45
C LEU A 180 2.53 -15.17 42.64
N MET A 181 2.43 -13.88 42.93
CA MET A 181 3.60 -13.01 43.09
C MET A 181 4.42 -13.34 44.34
N ALA A 182 3.76 -13.70 45.45
CA ALA A 182 4.43 -14.18 46.66
C ALA A 182 5.18 -15.50 46.43
N SER A 183 4.63 -16.42 45.63
CA SER A 183 5.29 -17.65 45.20
C SER A 183 6.56 -17.37 44.38
N VAL A 184 6.54 -16.34 43.53
CA VAL A 184 7.70 -15.94 42.72
C VAL A 184 8.79 -15.34 43.62
N LEU A 185 8.44 -14.45 44.55
CA LEU A 185 9.37 -13.87 45.53
C LEU A 185 10.17 -14.92 46.33
N GLU A 186 9.55 -16.05 46.64
CA GLU A 186 10.21 -17.14 47.38
C GLU A 186 11.33 -17.83 46.60
N THR A 187 11.24 -17.82 45.28
CA THR A 187 12.01 -18.73 44.41
C THR A 187 12.91 -18.01 43.43
N ALA A 188 12.64 -16.76 43.08
CA ALA A 188 13.48 -15.97 42.21
C ALA A 188 14.85 -15.71 42.87
N ARG A 189 15.86 -16.48 42.45
CA ARG A 189 17.25 -16.34 42.88
C ARG A 189 18.17 -16.01 41.72
N VAL A 190 17.76 -16.32 40.48
CA VAL A 190 18.51 -15.99 39.26
C VAL A 190 17.59 -15.41 38.17
N PRO A 191 18.09 -14.54 37.28
CA PRO A 191 17.27 -13.89 36.24
C PRO A 191 16.52 -14.88 35.33
N GLU A 192 17.10 -16.05 35.06
CA GLU A 192 16.52 -17.09 34.20
C GLU A 192 15.18 -17.61 34.74
N GLU A 193 14.99 -17.62 36.05
CA GLU A 193 13.74 -18.08 36.68
C GLU A 193 12.59 -17.10 36.46
N LEU A 194 12.89 -15.82 36.23
CA LEU A 194 11.89 -14.77 35.97
C LEU A 194 11.57 -14.61 34.49
N THR A 195 12.57 -14.84 33.63
CA THR A 195 12.39 -14.83 32.17
C THR A 195 11.69 -16.09 31.65
N ARG A 196 11.76 -17.19 32.42
CA ARG A 196 11.09 -18.46 32.12
C ARG A 196 10.60 -19.13 33.40
N LEU A 197 9.39 -18.78 33.82
CA LEU A 197 8.78 -19.41 35.00
C LEU A 197 8.55 -20.92 34.74
N PRO A 198 8.80 -21.78 35.74
CA PRO A 198 8.48 -23.19 35.64
C PRO A 198 6.98 -23.40 35.37
N PRO A 199 6.57 -24.34 34.48
CA PRO A 199 5.16 -24.58 34.16
C PRO A 199 4.28 -24.87 35.38
N ALA A 200 4.84 -25.52 36.41
CA ALA A 200 4.15 -25.81 37.66
C ALA A 200 3.74 -24.55 38.46
N ARG A 201 4.38 -23.41 38.20
CA ARG A 201 4.09 -22.11 38.83
C ARG A 201 3.15 -21.24 38.00
N ILE A 202 2.87 -21.62 36.75
CA ILE A 202 1.96 -20.91 35.87
C ILE A 202 0.58 -21.57 35.98
N PRO A 203 -0.45 -20.87 36.49
CA PRO A 203 -1.77 -21.45 36.59
C PRO A 203 -2.32 -21.87 35.21
N PRO A 204 -3.02 -23.02 35.08
CA PRO A 204 -3.50 -23.51 33.79
C PRO A 204 -4.43 -22.54 33.04
N ALA A 205 -5.18 -21.70 33.77
CA ALA A 205 -6.00 -20.65 33.16
C ALA A 205 -5.14 -19.56 32.51
N VAL A 206 -4.05 -19.16 33.17
CA VAL A 206 -3.09 -18.16 32.67
C VAL A 206 -2.37 -18.69 31.44
N SER A 207 -1.86 -19.92 31.48
CA SER A 207 -1.20 -20.54 30.32
C SER A 207 -2.12 -20.61 29.09
N ARG A 208 -3.39 -20.98 29.27
CA ARG A 208 -4.38 -20.97 28.18
C ARG A 208 -4.65 -19.57 27.63
N ARG A 209 -4.66 -18.55 28.49
CA ARG A 209 -4.83 -17.16 28.08
C ARG A 209 -3.65 -16.67 27.24
N LEU A 210 -2.42 -16.93 27.67
CA LEU A 210 -1.21 -16.52 26.94
C LEU A 210 -1.17 -17.13 25.54
N LYS A 211 -1.52 -18.42 25.41
CA LYS A 211 -1.66 -19.09 24.10
C LYS A 211 -2.73 -18.46 23.22
N ALA A 212 -3.84 -18.01 23.80
CA ALA A 212 -4.88 -17.32 23.06
C ALA A 212 -4.42 -15.94 22.55
N ASP A 213 -3.59 -15.23 23.32
CA ASP A 213 -3.03 -13.95 22.90
C ASP A 213 -2.10 -14.10 21.67
N GLU A 214 -1.33 -15.19 21.55
CA GLU A 214 -0.51 -15.46 20.37
C GLU A 214 -1.36 -15.68 19.10
N LEU A 215 -2.44 -16.47 19.21
CA LEU A 215 -3.38 -16.68 18.09
C LEU A 215 -4.06 -15.37 17.67
N LEU A 216 -4.42 -14.55 18.65
CA LEU A 216 -4.98 -13.24 18.45
C LEU A 216 -3.98 -12.30 17.77
N TYR A 217 -2.70 -12.32 18.16
CA TYR A 217 -1.64 -11.57 17.49
C TYR A 217 -1.48 -11.98 16.02
N ARG A 218 -1.44 -13.29 15.71
CA ARG A 218 -1.36 -13.77 14.33
C ARG A 218 -2.55 -13.30 13.48
N ALA A 219 -3.74 -13.23 14.06
CA ALA A 219 -4.91 -12.69 13.38
C ALA A 219 -4.79 -11.18 13.09
N GLU A 220 -4.26 -10.39 14.02
CA GLU A 220 -3.98 -8.96 13.81
C GLU A 220 -2.89 -8.74 12.75
N LEU A 221 -1.83 -9.57 12.78
CA LEU A 221 -0.72 -9.50 11.85
C LEU A 221 -1.17 -9.66 10.40
N SER A 222 -2.17 -10.51 10.14
CA SER A 222 -2.76 -10.68 8.80
C SER A 222 -3.42 -9.41 8.24
N ARG A 223 -3.76 -8.45 9.11
CA ARG A 223 -4.40 -7.18 8.77
C ARG A 223 -3.45 -5.99 8.89
N ALA A 224 -2.23 -6.23 9.36
CA ALA A 224 -1.23 -5.21 9.58
C ALA A 224 -0.53 -4.82 8.27
N GLN A 225 -0.02 -3.59 8.23
CA GLN A 225 0.94 -3.16 7.22
C GLN A 225 2.35 -3.38 7.76
N ARG A 226 3.03 -4.39 7.21
CA ARG A 226 4.42 -4.73 7.49
C ARG A 226 5.30 -4.08 6.45
N VAL A 227 6.20 -3.20 6.88
CA VAL A 227 7.08 -2.41 5.99
C VAL A 227 8.44 -2.20 6.63
N GLN A 228 9.39 -1.67 5.89
CA GLN A 228 10.70 -1.26 6.37
C GLN A 228 10.80 0.25 6.40
N LEU A 229 11.44 0.79 7.43
CA LEU A 229 11.66 2.23 7.65
C LEU A 229 13.14 2.49 7.97
N ASP A 230 13.64 3.66 7.60
CA ASP A 230 14.97 4.14 8.00
C ASP A 230 14.83 5.06 9.22
N ILE A 231 15.29 4.58 10.37
CA ILE A 231 15.22 5.26 11.67
C ILE A 231 16.55 5.96 11.98
N PRO A 232 16.55 7.24 12.38
CA PRO A 232 17.78 7.94 12.74
C PRO A 232 18.37 7.41 14.04
N LEU A 233 19.70 7.28 14.07
CA LEU A 233 20.45 6.87 15.27
C LEU A 233 20.71 8.04 16.24
N GLY A 234 20.49 9.28 15.82
CA GLY A 234 20.62 10.48 16.64
C GLY A 234 19.86 11.67 16.03
N ASP A 235 19.89 12.83 16.68
CA ASP A 235 19.07 13.99 16.31
C ASP A 235 19.67 14.85 15.17
N ALA A 236 20.72 14.39 14.49
CA ALA A 236 21.29 15.09 13.34
C ALA A 236 20.51 14.75 12.06
N GLU A 237 20.10 15.76 11.28
CA GLU A 237 19.29 15.56 10.06
C GLU A 237 19.98 14.64 9.02
N ASP A 238 21.30 14.77 8.85
CA ASP A 238 22.12 13.91 7.98
C ASP A 238 22.85 12.81 8.76
N GLY A 239 22.31 12.44 9.93
CA GLY A 239 22.86 11.41 10.79
C GLY A 239 22.78 10.01 10.17
N PRO A 240 23.57 9.05 10.70
CA PRO A 240 23.48 7.67 10.26
C PRO A 240 22.08 7.10 10.57
N MET A 241 21.52 6.41 9.58
CA MET A 241 20.21 5.76 9.68
C MET A 241 20.39 4.27 9.95
N ARG A 242 19.35 3.65 10.52
CA ARG A 242 19.21 2.21 10.70
C ARG A 242 17.92 1.75 10.07
N ARG A 243 18.00 0.84 9.11
CA ARG A 243 16.81 0.20 8.56
C ARG A 243 16.24 -0.80 9.54
N VAL A 244 14.92 -0.76 9.71
CA VAL A 244 14.20 -1.62 10.64
C VAL A 244 12.91 -2.15 10.05
N ASP A 245 12.47 -3.31 10.54
CA ASP A 245 11.10 -3.79 10.31
C ASP A 245 10.11 -3.00 11.17
N ALA A 246 9.03 -2.57 10.53
CA ALA A 246 8.00 -1.71 11.09
C ALA A 246 6.61 -2.33 10.96
N LEU A 247 5.82 -2.23 12.04
CA LEU A 247 4.45 -2.73 12.10
C LEU A 247 3.45 -1.58 12.28
N PHE A 248 2.59 -1.37 11.29
CA PHE A 248 1.45 -0.47 11.37
C PHE A 248 0.18 -1.28 11.56
N LEU A 249 -0.51 -1.07 12.69
CA LEU A 249 -1.63 -1.91 13.09
C LEU A 249 -2.75 -1.10 13.74
N SER A 250 -3.99 -1.42 13.37
CA SER A 250 -5.17 -1.00 14.13
C SER A 250 -5.69 -2.18 14.91
N SER A 251 -5.67 -2.11 16.24
CA SER A 251 -6.06 -3.23 17.09
C SER A 251 -7.03 -2.80 18.19
N PHE A 252 -7.81 -3.77 18.68
CA PHE A 252 -8.60 -3.66 19.89
C PHE A 252 -7.91 -4.32 21.09
N GLN A 253 -6.75 -4.96 20.88
CA GLN A 253 -5.96 -5.60 21.92
C GLN A 253 -5.19 -4.59 22.77
N ASP A 254 -4.62 -5.11 23.84
CA ASP A 254 -3.69 -4.39 24.69
C ASP A 254 -2.36 -4.20 23.97
N VAL A 255 -1.86 -2.96 23.91
CA VAL A 255 -0.60 -2.65 23.23
C VAL A 255 0.59 -3.34 23.86
N THR A 256 0.58 -3.54 25.17
CA THR A 256 1.70 -4.18 25.87
C THR A 256 1.89 -5.60 25.34
N VAL A 257 0.79 -6.35 25.18
CA VAL A 257 0.77 -7.70 24.61
C VAL A 257 1.29 -7.69 23.17
N LEU A 258 0.76 -6.78 22.34
CA LEU A 258 1.18 -6.66 20.95
C LEU A 258 2.67 -6.35 20.80
N ARG A 259 3.21 -5.46 21.63
CA ARG A 259 4.65 -5.11 21.61
C ARG A 259 5.54 -6.30 21.95
N LEU A 260 5.19 -7.05 22.99
CA LEU A 260 5.97 -8.19 23.45
C LEU A 260 6.00 -9.34 22.42
N LEU A 261 4.88 -9.57 21.73
CA LEU A 261 4.82 -10.57 20.67
C LEU A 261 5.51 -10.08 19.39
N ALA A 262 5.26 -8.85 18.96
CA ALA A 262 5.79 -8.33 17.70
C ALA A 262 7.30 -8.09 17.70
N ARG A 263 7.88 -7.64 18.82
CA ARG A 263 9.34 -7.43 18.92
C ARG A 263 10.15 -8.73 18.92
N ASN A 264 9.50 -9.85 19.23
CA ASN A 264 10.12 -11.18 19.21
C ASN A 264 9.73 -12.00 17.95
N ASP A 265 8.92 -11.45 17.05
CA ASP A 265 8.47 -12.14 15.83
C ASP A 265 9.57 -12.14 14.75
N THR A 266 10.41 -13.17 14.80
CA THR A 266 11.47 -13.38 13.81
C THR A 266 10.98 -14.05 12.53
N GLU A 267 9.77 -14.63 12.52
CA GLU A 267 9.24 -15.39 11.39
C GLU A 267 8.56 -14.49 10.34
N ASN A 268 7.90 -13.41 10.78
CA ASN A 268 7.12 -12.53 9.91
C ASN A 268 7.80 -11.19 9.61
N THR A 269 9.09 -11.07 9.93
CA THR A 269 9.92 -9.89 9.73
C THR A 269 10.95 -10.13 8.64
N HIS A 270 11.35 -9.09 7.92
CA HIS A 270 12.26 -9.23 6.78
C HIS A 270 13.70 -9.51 7.22
N TYR A 271 14.16 -8.88 8.31
CA TYR A 271 15.51 -9.08 8.84
C TYR A 271 15.59 -10.18 9.90
N GLY A 272 14.46 -10.79 10.28
CA GLY A 272 14.40 -11.83 11.31
C GLY A 272 14.76 -11.34 12.71
N GLN A 273 14.52 -10.06 13.00
CA GLN A 273 14.88 -9.41 14.26
C GLN A 273 13.67 -8.87 15.04
N GLY A 274 12.44 -9.19 14.62
CA GLY A 274 11.24 -8.61 15.21
C GLY A 274 10.92 -7.20 14.70
N PHE A 275 9.70 -6.74 14.99
CA PHE A 275 9.24 -5.41 14.59
C PHE A 275 9.76 -4.35 15.57
N ASP A 276 10.78 -3.63 15.13
CA ASP A 276 11.46 -2.62 15.94
C ASP A 276 10.66 -1.35 16.09
N PHE A 277 10.04 -0.91 15.00
CA PHE A 277 9.15 0.24 15.03
C PHE A 277 7.71 -0.24 14.99
N MET A 278 6.87 0.31 15.87
CA MET A 278 5.45 -0.01 15.91
C MET A 278 4.63 1.27 15.90
N ALA A 279 3.63 1.33 15.03
CA ALA A 279 2.61 2.36 14.99
C ALA A 279 1.24 1.73 15.21
N ILE A 280 0.77 1.81 16.46
CA ILE A 280 -0.47 1.17 16.90
C ILE A 280 -1.56 2.23 17.05
N HIS A 281 -2.69 1.95 16.42
CA HIS A 281 -3.93 2.71 16.59
C HIS A 281 -4.97 1.84 17.31
N ILE A 282 -5.58 2.38 18.36
CA ILE A 282 -6.69 1.76 19.06
C ILE A 282 -7.89 2.70 19.01
N ALA A 283 -8.99 2.23 18.43
CA ALA A 283 -10.28 2.90 18.50
C ALA A 283 -11.23 2.07 19.38
N ARG A 284 -11.64 2.62 20.53
CA ARG A 284 -12.64 2.00 21.40
C ARG A 284 -13.96 2.78 21.34
N PRO A 285 -15.12 2.11 21.25
CA PRO A 285 -16.42 2.79 21.21
C PRO A 285 -16.70 3.66 22.45
N GLU A 286 -16.14 3.28 23.59
CA GLU A 286 -16.34 3.94 24.89
C GLU A 286 -15.45 5.17 25.09
N GLN A 287 -14.48 5.39 24.20
CA GLN A 287 -13.54 6.50 24.29
C GLN A 287 -13.97 7.63 23.35
N SER A 288 -13.93 8.87 23.84
CA SER A 288 -14.25 10.04 23.03
C SER A 288 -13.25 10.27 21.89
N ARG A 289 -12.03 9.72 22.00
CA ARG A 289 -10.96 9.84 21.00
C ARG A 289 -10.14 8.56 20.89
N PRO A 290 -9.59 8.25 19.70
CA PRO A 290 -8.71 7.13 19.51
C PRO A 290 -7.37 7.33 20.22
N TRP A 291 -6.78 6.22 20.64
CA TRP A 291 -5.45 6.15 21.22
C TRP A 291 -4.44 5.79 20.14
N HIS A 292 -3.28 6.43 20.16
CA HIS A 292 -2.18 6.15 19.23
C HIS A 292 -0.88 5.96 20.00
N SER A 293 -0.04 5.04 19.53
CA SER A 293 1.33 4.94 20.02
C SER A 293 2.31 4.59 18.94
N PHE A 294 3.46 5.28 19.00
CA PHE A 294 4.63 5.05 18.18
C PHE A 294 5.77 4.65 19.10
N SER A 295 6.40 3.51 18.86
CA SER A 295 7.46 3.02 19.74
C SER A 295 8.57 2.34 18.96
N LEU A 296 9.81 2.58 19.40
CA LEU A 296 11.00 1.83 19.06
C LEU A 296 11.29 0.79 20.15
N THR A 297 11.92 -0.33 19.79
CA THR A 297 12.54 -1.28 20.72
C THR A 297 13.61 -0.58 21.57
N PRO A 298 13.46 -0.50 22.91
CA PRO A 298 14.37 0.27 23.77
C PRO A 298 15.80 -0.27 23.81
N GLU A 299 15.99 -1.56 23.52
CA GLU A 299 17.29 -2.24 23.49
C GLU A 299 18.15 -1.81 22.29
N ARG A 300 17.54 -1.21 21.27
CA ARG A 300 18.20 -0.90 20.00
C ARG A 300 18.35 0.59 19.81
N ALA A 301 19.47 0.98 19.21
CA ALA A 301 19.75 2.37 18.93
C ALA A 301 18.73 2.97 17.95
N GLY A 302 18.30 4.19 18.23
CA GLY A 302 17.34 4.94 17.43
C GLY A 302 16.66 6.05 18.24
N THR A 303 16.14 7.08 17.57
CA THR A 303 15.42 8.19 18.21
C THR A 303 14.14 8.55 17.48
N LEU A 304 13.09 8.87 18.25
CA LEU A 304 11.88 9.55 17.76
C LEU A 304 11.86 11.05 18.14
N GLY A 305 13.01 11.61 18.54
CA GLY A 305 13.14 12.95 19.10
C GLY A 305 12.44 14.04 18.28
N ASP A 306 12.69 14.05 16.98
CA ASP A 306 12.15 15.05 16.05
C ASP A 306 10.72 14.76 15.56
N LEU A 307 10.25 13.51 15.68
CA LEU A 307 8.88 13.14 15.31
C LEU A 307 7.87 13.95 16.13
N ALA A 308 8.21 14.22 17.39
CA ALA A 308 7.45 15.09 18.28
C ALA A 308 7.19 16.49 17.71
N GLY A 309 8.22 17.12 17.11
CA GLY A 309 8.08 18.41 16.48
C GLY A 309 7.15 18.36 15.26
N THR A 310 7.35 17.37 14.38
CA THR A 310 6.51 17.21 13.18
C THR A 310 5.05 16.94 13.51
N LEU A 311 4.76 16.07 14.48
CA LEU A 311 3.38 15.82 14.91
C LEU A 311 2.76 17.06 15.55
N ASP A 312 3.53 17.86 16.30
CA ASP A 312 3.05 19.11 16.87
C ASP A 312 2.70 20.17 15.82
N GLU A 313 3.51 20.27 14.76
CA GLU A 313 3.27 21.14 13.61
C GLU A 313 2.00 20.73 12.86
N LEU A 314 1.79 19.42 12.66
CA LEU A 314 0.61 18.88 12.00
C LEU A 314 -0.69 19.13 12.80
N GLU A 315 -0.63 19.08 14.13
CA GLU A 315 -1.77 19.42 15.00
C GLU A 315 -2.12 20.92 14.94
N GLY A 316 -1.16 21.77 14.61
CA GLY A 316 -1.31 23.21 14.47
C GLY A 316 -1.30 23.98 15.82
N PRO A 317 -1.50 25.31 15.76
CA PRO A 317 -1.24 26.21 16.89
C PRO A 317 -2.38 26.30 17.91
N ARG A 318 -3.53 25.66 17.66
CA ARG A 318 -4.74 25.75 18.51
C ARG A 318 -5.15 24.38 19.03
N LEU A 319 -5.63 24.34 20.28
CA LEU A 319 -6.24 23.16 20.88
C LEU A 319 -7.57 22.85 20.23
N LEU A 320 -8.01 21.58 20.37
CA LEU A 320 -9.39 21.22 20.74
C LEU A 320 -10.49 22.24 20.44
N ASP A 321 -10.58 23.14 21.40
CA ASP A 321 -11.59 24.15 21.68
C ASP A 321 -11.30 25.53 21.05
N GLY A 322 -10.24 25.63 20.23
CA GLY A 322 -9.82 26.85 19.56
C GLY A 322 -8.88 27.73 20.37
N THR A 323 -8.56 27.38 21.62
CA THR A 323 -7.61 28.13 22.45
C THR A 323 -6.17 27.94 21.95
N PRO A 324 -5.27 28.91 22.15
CA PRO A 324 -3.87 28.79 21.73
C PRO A 324 -3.13 27.75 22.57
N ARG A 325 -2.35 26.88 21.90
CA ARG A 325 -1.51 25.87 22.56
C ARG A 325 -0.27 26.52 23.19
N LYS A 326 0.01 26.27 24.48
CA LYS A 326 1.22 26.76 25.17
C LYS A 326 2.46 25.95 24.78
N ARG A 327 3.41 26.53 24.05
CA ARG A 327 4.69 25.88 23.67
C ARG A 327 5.62 25.79 24.90
N GLY A 328 5.63 24.65 25.60
CA GLY A 328 6.54 24.35 26.72
C GLY A 328 7.51 23.20 26.41
N ARG A 329 8.31 22.74 27.38
CA ARG A 329 9.14 21.51 27.29
C ARG A 329 8.26 20.25 27.31
N ARG A 330 7.47 20.08 26.24
CA ARG A 330 6.29 19.19 26.12
C ARG A 330 6.58 17.69 26.13
N PHE A 331 7.83 17.30 25.90
CA PHE A 331 8.16 15.93 25.54
C PHE A 331 9.18 15.26 26.47
N GLU A 332 9.62 15.96 27.53
CA GLU A 332 10.61 15.44 28.47
C GLU A 332 9.97 14.54 29.55
N ARG A 333 8.70 14.77 29.92
CA ARG A 333 7.99 14.02 30.97
C ARG A 333 6.48 14.01 30.71
N GLN A 334 5.78 12.98 31.17
CA GLN A 334 4.31 12.93 31.21
C GLN A 334 3.79 14.16 31.95
N PRO A 335 3.15 15.14 31.29
CA PRO A 335 2.65 16.32 31.98
C PRO A 335 1.46 15.92 32.85
N ASN A 336 1.38 16.45 34.07
CA ASN A 336 0.15 16.38 34.87
C ASN A 336 -1.03 17.14 34.21
N ASP A 337 -0.75 17.94 33.18
CA ASP A 337 -1.70 18.73 32.40
C ASP A 337 -1.99 18.01 31.07
N TYR A 338 -3.10 17.28 31.01
CA TYR A 338 -3.57 16.47 29.87
C TYR A 338 -4.10 17.31 28.69
N SER A 339 -3.64 18.56 28.53
CA SER A 339 -4.09 19.44 27.45
C SER A 339 -3.38 19.18 26.13
N ASP A 340 -2.15 18.65 26.14
CA ASP A 340 -1.41 18.30 24.93
C ASP A 340 -1.62 16.82 24.52
N PRO A 341 -1.82 16.54 23.22
CA PRO A 341 -2.17 15.19 22.76
C PRO A 341 -0.99 14.23 22.91
N TRP A 342 0.25 14.67 22.67
CA TRP A 342 1.44 13.83 22.60
C TRP A 342 2.30 13.91 23.85
N TYR A 343 2.66 12.76 24.43
CA TYR A 343 3.66 12.66 25.48
C TYR A 343 4.63 11.50 25.24
N SER A 344 5.80 11.57 25.86
CA SER A 344 6.74 10.44 25.95
C SER A 344 6.40 9.64 27.19
N ASP A 345 6.16 8.33 27.03
CA ASP A 345 5.87 7.43 28.16
C ASP A 345 7.12 7.06 28.98
N GLY A 346 8.27 7.67 28.64
CA GLY A 346 9.39 7.75 29.56
C GLY A 346 10.24 6.49 29.72
N TYR A 347 10.24 5.57 28.75
CA TYR A 347 11.35 4.62 28.65
C TYR A 347 12.64 5.41 28.48
N ALA A 348 13.47 5.41 29.51
CA ALA A 348 14.73 6.13 29.52
C ALA A 348 15.73 5.30 28.70
N SER A 349 15.70 5.44 27.36
CA SER A 349 16.84 5.03 26.57
C SER A 349 18.00 6.00 26.86
N PRO A 350 19.24 5.50 27.04
CA PRO A 350 20.43 6.35 27.12
C PRO A 350 20.62 7.26 25.91
N THR A 351 19.94 6.99 24.79
CA THR A 351 20.16 7.62 23.47
C THR A 351 18.97 8.39 22.91
N GLY A 352 17.82 8.50 23.61
CA GLY A 352 16.70 9.32 23.12
C GLY A 352 15.28 8.87 23.54
N ARG A 353 14.25 9.49 22.96
CA ARG A 353 12.84 9.15 23.21
C ARG A 353 12.44 7.92 22.39
N ALA A 354 12.18 6.80 23.06
CA ALA A 354 11.82 5.54 22.41
C ALA A 354 10.31 5.33 22.21
N THR A 355 9.44 6.08 22.89
CA THR A 355 7.99 5.89 22.76
C THR A 355 7.24 7.21 22.86
N MET A 356 6.30 7.40 21.95
CA MET A 356 5.35 8.49 21.92
C MET A 356 3.93 7.94 21.98
N VAL A 357 3.07 8.63 22.73
CA VAL A 357 1.68 8.22 22.93
C VAL A 357 0.76 9.43 22.77
N ALA A 358 -0.35 9.24 22.06
CA ALA A 358 -1.52 10.09 22.15
C ALA A 358 -2.62 9.40 22.94
N GLY A 359 -2.88 9.90 24.15
CA GLY A 359 -3.86 9.37 25.09
C GLY A 359 -5.31 9.64 24.68
N PRO A 360 -6.30 8.87 25.16
CA PRO A 360 -7.70 9.07 24.79
C PRO A 360 -8.32 10.33 25.40
N TYR A 361 -7.71 10.88 26.47
CA TYR A 361 -8.24 12.03 27.23
C TYR A 361 -7.79 13.39 26.68
N SER A 362 -6.57 13.47 26.15
CA SER A 362 -6.00 14.68 25.53
C SER A 362 -6.19 14.72 24.01
N GLY A 363 -6.71 13.62 23.44
CA GLY A 363 -6.41 13.04 22.12
C GLY A 363 -6.17 13.95 20.91
N THR A 364 -5.40 13.39 19.98
CA THR A 364 -4.99 13.98 18.68
C THR A 364 -6.18 14.32 17.77
N ARG A 365 -6.04 15.38 16.96
CA ARG A 365 -6.97 15.69 15.85
C ARG A 365 -6.69 14.87 14.61
N LEU A 366 -5.47 14.36 14.51
CA LEU A 366 -4.96 13.72 13.32
C LEU A 366 -5.63 12.36 13.17
N SER A 367 -6.12 12.09 11.97
CA SER A 367 -6.63 10.78 11.62
C SER A 367 -5.50 9.75 11.61
N ARG A 368 -5.87 8.48 11.78
CA ARG A 368 -4.93 7.36 11.62
C ARG A 368 -4.15 7.44 10.31
N ARG A 369 -4.83 7.81 9.21
CA ARG A 369 -4.21 7.93 7.89
C ARG A 369 -3.16 9.03 7.86
N GLU A 370 -3.48 10.23 8.35
CA GLU A 370 -2.53 11.35 8.39
C GLU A 370 -1.29 10.99 9.20
N LEU A 371 -1.47 10.33 10.35
CA LEU A 371 -0.36 9.89 11.19
C LEU A 371 0.52 8.85 10.51
N TRP A 372 -0.08 7.81 9.94
CA TRP A 372 0.69 6.73 9.31
C TRP A 372 1.40 7.18 8.04
N GLU A 373 0.76 7.99 7.20
CA GLU A 373 1.42 8.56 6.02
C GLU A 373 2.52 9.57 6.43
N THR A 374 2.34 10.34 7.51
CA THR A 374 3.43 11.20 8.03
C THR A 374 4.65 10.37 8.45
N LEU A 375 4.43 9.27 9.17
CA LEU A 375 5.52 8.38 9.59
C LEU A 375 6.22 7.73 8.40
N TRP A 376 5.43 7.23 7.45
CA TRP A 376 5.92 6.65 6.21
C TRP A 376 6.73 7.66 5.39
N ASP A 377 6.19 8.87 5.20
CA ASP A 377 6.83 9.93 4.44
C ASP A 377 8.12 10.40 5.12
N ARG A 378 8.16 10.46 6.46
CA ARG A 378 9.35 10.88 7.22
C ARG A 378 10.46 9.83 7.18
N PHE A 379 10.14 8.58 7.51
CA PHE A 379 11.12 7.50 7.65
C PHE A 379 11.22 6.61 6.39
N ASN A 380 10.82 7.14 5.23
CA ASN A 380 10.80 6.38 3.99
C ASN A 380 12.21 5.94 3.58
N VAL A 381 12.38 4.64 3.35
CA VAL A 381 13.65 4.03 2.92
C VAL A 381 14.22 4.64 1.63
N GLY A 382 13.36 5.14 0.74
CA GLY A 382 13.77 5.72 -0.54
C GLY A 382 14.44 7.09 -0.42
N ARG A 383 14.43 7.73 0.75
CA ARG A 383 15.11 9.01 0.99
C ARG A 383 16.62 8.89 0.94
N HIS A 384 17.14 7.72 1.32
CA HIS A 384 18.58 7.42 1.38
C HIS A 384 19.05 6.54 0.21
N VAL A 385 18.20 6.38 -0.82
CA VAL A 385 18.55 5.70 -2.06
C VAL A 385 18.81 6.74 -3.14
N HIS A 386 20.04 6.81 -3.60
CA HIS A 386 20.51 7.87 -4.48
C HIS A 386 20.36 7.49 -5.95
N VAL A 387 19.48 8.20 -6.64
CA VAL A 387 19.34 8.16 -8.10
C VAL A 387 20.30 9.20 -8.69
N LEU A 388 21.36 8.73 -9.35
CA LEU A 388 22.40 9.58 -9.93
C LEU A 388 21.96 10.27 -11.22
N ARG A 389 21.19 9.54 -12.03
CA ARG A 389 20.64 9.99 -13.32
C ARG A 389 19.27 9.36 -13.52
N ALA A 390 18.36 10.10 -14.10
CA ALA A 390 17.04 9.60 -14.49
C ALA A 390 16.70 10.07 -15.90
N HIS A 391 15.99 9.23 -16.64
CA HIS A 391 15.40 9.59 -17.92
C HIS A 391 13.97 9.09 -17.92
N THR A 392 13.01 10.00 -17.80
CA THR A 392 11.59 9.66 -17.68
C THR A 392 10.84 10.09 -18.93
N ILE A 393 9.98 9.19 -19.42
CA ILE A 393 9.07 9.43 -20.53
C ILE A 393 7.63 9.34 -20.02
N PHE A 394 6.84 10.35 -20.33
CA PHE A 394 5.39 10.37 -20.07
C PHE A 394 4.66 10.21 -21.40
N ALA A 395 3.89 9.15 -21.58
CA ALA A 395 3.22 8.84 -22.84
C ALA A 395 1.70 8.79 -22.68
N ARG A 396 0.97 9.29 -23.68
CA ARG A 396 -0.49 9.22 -23.71
C ARG A 396 -1.02 9.04 -25.12
N PRO A 397 -1.94 8.07 -25.35
CA PRO A 397 -2.54 7.81 -26.66
C PRO A 397 -3.79 8.66 -26.91
N PHE A 398 -3.95 9.10 -28.14
CA PHE A 398 -5.05 9.93 -28.62
C PHE A 398 -5.50 9.50 -30.03
N LEU A 399 -6.75 9.80 -30.38
CA LEU A 399 -7.19 9.86 -31.76
C LEU A 399 -7.01 11.27 -32.30
N TRP A 400 -6.47 11.35 -33.50
CA TRP A 400 -6.34 12.60 -34.23
C TRP A 400 -7.66 13.01 -34.91
N ARG A 401 -8.19 14.18 -34.56
CA ARG A 401 -9.44 14.75 -35.10
C ARG A 401 -9.25 15.71 -36.27
N GLY A 402 -8.02 16.09 -36.59
CA GLY A 402 -7.70 17.12 -37.58
C GLY A 402 -7.44 16.63 -39.01
N PRO A 403 -6.77 17.47 -39.82
CA PRO A 403 -6.21 17.12 -41.14
C PRO A 403 -5.22 15.95 -41.06
N VAL A 404 -4.58 15.56 -42.15
CA VAL A 404 -3.54 14.51 -42.11
C VAL A 404 -2.46 14.90 -41.07
N PRO A 405 -2.19 14.07 -40.04
CA PRO A 405 -1.37 14.47 -38.89
C PRO A 405 0.00 15.02 -39.27
N GLY A 406 0.71 14.36 -40.21
CA GLY A 406 2.07 14.75 -40.58
C GLY A 406 2.20 16.18 -41.12
N ALA A 407 1.29 16.60 -42.01
CA ALA A 407 1.32 17.95 -42.58
C ALA A 407 1.06 19.03 -41.52
N GLU A 408 0.16 18.76 -40.57
CA GLU A 408 -0.17 19.69 -39.49
C GLU A 408 0.93 19.73 -38.41
N LEU A 409 1.60 18.61 -38.15
CA LEU A 409 2.73 18.58 -37.22
C LEU A 409 3.90 19.42 -37.76
N VAL A 410 4.25 19.24 -39.04
CA VAL A 410 5.31 20.02 -39.69
C VAL A 410 4.96 21.51 -39.75
N SER A 411 3.70 21.87 -40.05
CA SER A 411 3.27 23.28 -40.06
C SER A 411 3.39 23.96 -38.69
N ARG A 412 3.37 23.18 -37.60
CA ARG A 412 3.53 23.64 -36.21
C ARG A 412 4.97 23.58 -35.69
N GLY A 413 5.91 23.30 -36.58
CA GLY A 413 7.34 23.28 -36.29
C GLY A 413 7.84 21.98 -35.66
N PHE A 414 7.08 20.88 -35.75
CA PHE A 414 7.63 19.57 -35.44
C PHE A 414 8.54 19.08 -36.57
N GLN A 415 9.64 18.43 -36.21
CA GLN A 415 10.60 17.84 -37.15
C GLN A 415 10.41 16.33 -37.17
N ARG A 416 10.47 15.73 -38.37
CA ARG A 416 10.42 14.28 -38.51
C ARG A 416 11.72 13.67 -38.00
N ARG A 417 11.62 12.62 -37.18
CA ARG A 417 12.77 11.96 -36.54
C ARG A 417 12.91 10.52 -37.04
N ASP A 418 14.14 10.15 -37.40
CA ASP A 418 14.52 8.76 -37.66
C ASP A 418 15.09 8.14 -36.39
N LEU A 419 14.52 7.02 -35.96
CA LEU A 419 14.91 6.29 -34.76
C LEU A 419 15.58 4.95 -35.10
N SER A 420 15.82 4.65 -36.38
CA SER A 420 16.37 3.38 -36.86
C SER A 420 17.73 3.04 -36.24
N SER A 421 18.57 4.05 -35.96
CA SER A 421 19.87 3.88 -35.29
C SER A 421 19.77 3.33 -33.87
N GLN A 422 18.61 3.48 -33.22
CA GLN A 422 18.35 3.01 -31.86
C GLN A 422 17.76 1.58 -31.85
N GLY A 423 17.52 1.01 -33.04
CA GLY A 423 16.87 -0.27 -33.22
C GLY A 423 17.79 -1.45 -33.52
N ALA A 424 19.10 -1.35 -33.26
CA ALA A 424 20.10 -2.37 -33.66
C ALA A 424 19.79 -3.80 -33.18
N THR A 425 19.07 -3.96 -32.06
CA THR A 425 18.67 -5.27 -31.52
C THR A 425 17.29 -5.71 -31.99
N PHE A 426 16.50 -4.88 -32.66
CA PHE A 426 15.18 -5.26 -33.17
C PHE A 426 15.29 -5.99 -34.51
N HIS A 427 14.27 -6.80 -34.81
CA HIS A 427 14.15 -7.42 -36.11
C HIS A 427 14.07 -6.33 -37.21
N PRO A 428 14.73 -6.49 -38.37
CA PRO A 428 14.78 -5.45 -39.41
C PRO A 428 13.40 -4.94 -39.85
N ALA A 429 12.40 -5.82 -39.87
CA ALA A 429 11.02 -5.43 -40.15
C ALA A 429 10.49 -4.40 -39.15
N VAL A 430 10.73 -4.58 -37.84
CA VAL A 430 10.34 -3.61 -36.80
C VAL A 430 11.09 -2.30 -36.98
N VAL A 431 12.39 -2.35 -37.30
CA VAL A 431 13.18 -1.13 -37.54
C VAL A 431 12.61 -0.33 -38.71
N LEU A 432 12.32 -0.97 -39.83
CA LEU A 432 11.82 -0.30 -41.04
C LEU A 432 10.41 0.27 -40.85
N SER A 433 9.52 -0.48 -40.21
CA SER A 433 8.10 -0.14 -40.16
C SER A 433 7.72 0.69 -38.93
N PHE A 434 8.42 0.53 -37.80
CA PHE A 434 8.14 1.26 -36.57
C PHE A 434 9.13 2.40 -36.33
N LEU A 435 10.45 2.16 -36.44
CA LEU A 435 11.47 3.15 -36.06
C LEU A 435 11.96 4.03 -37.22
N GLY A 436 11.71 3.63 -38.46
CA GLY A 436 12.23 4.27 -39.65
C GLY A 436 11.55 5.61 -39.97
N ALA A 437 12.27 6.46 -40.73
CA ALA A 437 11.74 7.71 -41.25
C ALA A 437 11.41 7.68 -42.76
N THR A 438 11.35 6.51 -43.40
CA THR A 438 10.96 6.41 -44.81
C THR A 438 9.45 6.60 -44.98
N GLU A 439 8.99 7.01 -46.17
CA GLU A 439 7.55 7.10 -46.48
C GLU A 439 6.82 5.74 -46.40
N GLU A 440 7.59 4.65 -46.42
CA GLU A 440 7.12 3.27 -46.30
C GLU A 440 6.96 2.81 -44.85
N ALA A 441 7.37 3.62 -43.86
CA ALA A 441 7.19 3.31 -42.45
C ALA A 441 5.71 3.41 -42.04
N ASP A 442 5.22 2.39 -41.33
CA ASP A 442 3.85 2.34 -40.83
C ASP A 442 3.63 3.36 -39.69
N VAL A 443 4.67 3.64 -38.90
CA VAL A 443 4.65 4.62 -37.81
C VAL A 443 5.63 5.75 -38.11
N LEU A 444 5.15 6.99 -37.96
CA LEU A 444 5.95 8.19 -38.20
C LEU A 444 6.19 8.96 -36.90
N HIS A 445 7.45 9.29 -36.62
CA HIS A 445 7.83 10.01 -35.41
C HIS A 445 8.18 11.46 -35.70
N TYR A 446 7.70 12.34 -34.83
CA TYR A 446 7.92 13.78 -34.89
C TYR A 446 8.34 14.30 -33.53
N GLU A 447 9.22 15.30 -33.50
CA GLU A 447 9.67 15.92 -32.26
C GLU A 447 9.64 17.45 -32.31
N LYS A 448 9.48 18.07 -31.15
CA LYS A 448 9.63 19.50 -30.95
C LYS A 448 10.19 19.77 -29.54
N PRO A 449 11.37 20.42 -29.42
CA PRO A 449 11.92 20.83 -28.13
C PRO A 449 10.99 21.83 -27.41
N ALA A 450 10.91 21.72 -26.08
CA ALA A 450 10.07 22.54 -25.21
C ALA A 450 10.77 22.81 -23.86
N GLY A 451 11.78 23.68 -23.86
CA GLY A 451 12.57 23.98 -22.67
C GLY A 451 13.45 22.80 -22.26
N ALA A 452 13.28 22.31 -21.02
CA ALA A 452 13.99 21.12 -20.51
C ALA A 452 13.35 19.79 -20.96
N HIS A 453 12.29 19.85 -21.76
CA HIS A 453 11.55 18.69 -22.26
C HIS A 453 11.64 18.60 -23.78
N THR A 454 11.43 17.40 -24.31
CA THR A 454 11.17 17.20 -25.74
C THR A 454 9.80 16.57 -25.89
N VAL A 455 8.93 17.22 -26.68
CA VAL A 455 7.59 16.68 -26.98
C VAL A 455 7.68 15.90 -28.28
N HIS A 456 7.24 14.67 -28.23
CA HIS A 456 7.25 13.75 -29.35
C HIS A 456 5.83 13.30 -29.70
N VAL A 457 5.63 13.02 -30.98
CA VAL A 457 4.36 12.59 -31.54
C VAL A 457 4.63 11.41 -32.48
N SER A 458 4.20 10.23 -32.06
CA SER A 458 4.25 9.00 -32.86
C SER A 458 2.89 8.77 -33.51
N VAL A 459 2.83 8.87 -34.83
CA VAL A 459 1.62 8.72 -35.64
C VAL A 459 1.55 7.29 -36.14
N TYR A 460 0.55 6.55 -35.68
CA TYR A 460 0.29 5.16 -36.05
C TYR A 460 -0.70 5.07 -37.21
N PRO A 461 -0.84 3.88 -37.82
CA PRO A 461 -1.99 3.59 -38.68
C PRO A 461 -3.31 3.91 -37.97
N ASN A 462 -4.37 4.20 -38.73
CA ASN A 462 -5.73 4.44 -38.22
C ASN A 462 -5.95 5.77 -37.49
N ARG A 463 -5.06 6.76 -37.65
CA ARG A 463 -5.12 8.09 -36.98
C ARG A 463 -4.91 8.04 -35.47
N LEU A 464 -4.39 6.93 -34.94
CA LEU A 464 -3.89 6.86 -33.58
C LEU A 464 -2.60 7.67 -33.48
N VAL A 465 -2.47 8.44 -32.41
CA VAL A 465 -1.29 9.24 -32.11
C VAL A 465 -0.90 8.99 -30.66
N ALA A 466 0.34 8.55 -30.42
CA ALA A 466 0.91 8.55 -29.08
C ALA A 466 1.76 9.80 -28.91
N VAL A 467 1.33 10.67 -28.01
CA VAL A 467 2.11 11.84 -27.62
C VAL A 467 2.95 11.45 -26.42
N TRP A 468 4.25 11.70 -26.46
CA TRP A 468 5.13 11.40 -25.34
C TRP A 468 6.11 12.52 -25.07
N VAL A 469 6.41 12.75 -23.79
CA VAL A 469 7.25 13.83 -23.31
C VAL A 469 8.49 13.23 -22.66
N GLU A 470 9.64 13.59 -23.21
CA GLU A 470 10.96 13.20 -22.73
C GLU A 470 11.42 14.18 -21.65
N ARG A 471 11.91 13.64 -20.53
CA ARG A 471 12.47 14.43 -19.42
C ARG A 471 13.76 13.78 -18.90
N PRO A 472 14.92 14.18 -19.45
CA PRO A 472 16.20 13.79 -18.88
C PRO A 472 16.49 14.58 -17.60
N ARG A 473 17.08 13.91 -16.61
CA ARG A 473 17.59 14.51 -15.37
C ARG A 473 19.06 14.18 -15.19
N ALA A 474 19.87 15.22 -15.15
CA ALA A 474 21.28 15.10 -14.80
C ALA A 474 21.50 15.19 -13.28
N GLU A 475 20.72 15.96 -12.54
CA GLU A 475 20.94 16.14 -11.11
C GLU A 475 20.56 14.90 -10.29
N ALA A 476 21.39 14.59 -9.29
CA ALA A 476 21.13 13.49 -8.36
C ALA A 476 19.95 13.83 -7.44
N THR A 477 19.15 12.82 -7.11
CA THR A 477 18.00 12.96 -6.20
C THR A 477 17.79 11.66 -5.40
N SER A 478 16.88 11.67 -4.43
CA SER A 478 16.47 10.45 -3.75
C SER A 478 15.39 9.73 -4.57
N LEU A 479 15.34 8.39 -4.44
CA LEU A 479 14.34 7.55 -5.09
C LEU A 479 12.91 7.98 -4.71
N TYR A 480 12.71 8.31 -3.44
CA TYR A 480 11.41 8.74 -2.93
C TYR A 480 10.98 10.10 -3.48
N ALA A 481 11.89 11.09 -3.53
CA ALA A 481 11.58 12.40 -4.11
C ALA A 481 11.27 12.29 -5.62
N LEU A 482 12.02 11.46 -6.35
CA LEU A 482 11.76 11.19 -7.76
C LEU A 482 10.37 10.59 -7.99
N ALA A 483 9.97 9.62 -7.16
CA ALA A 483 8.66 8.98 -7.27
C ALA A 483 7.50 9.95 -6.99
N LEU A 484 7.63 10.85 -6.02
CA LEU A 484 6.63 11.90 -5.76
C LEU A 484 6.51 12.86 -6.94
N GLU A 485 7.64 13.33 -7.47
CA GLU A 485 7.67 14.24 -8.61
C GLU A 485 7.08 13.61 -9.88
N GLN A 486 7.33 12.31 -10.09
CA GLN A 486 6.74 11.56 -11.20
C GLN A 486 5.23 11.44 -11.09
N GLU A 487 4.70 11.15 -9.90
CA GLU A 487 3.25 11.07 -9.70
C GLU A 487 2.57 12.41 -9.98
N GLU A 488 3.14 13.51 -9.47
CA GLU A 488 2.60 14.85 -9.71
C GLU A 488 2.51 15.16 -11.22
N LEU A 489 3.52 14.79 -12.01
CA LEU A 489 3.49 14.99 -13.46
C LEU A 489 2.52 14.04 -14.18
N VAL A 490 2.37 12.82 -13.68
CA VAL A 490 1.46 11.81 -14.25
C VAL A 490 -0.01 12.20 -14.06
N GLU A 491 -0.36 12.73 -12.89
CA GLU A 491 -1.71 13.22 -12.54
C GLU A 491 -1.94 14.68 -12.98
N GLY A 492 -0.86 15.44 -13.16
CA GLY A 492 -0.88 16.90 -13.22
C GLY A 492 -1.20 17.50 -14.58
N ARG A 493 -1.57 18.79 -14.54
CA ARG A 493 -1.77 19.64 -15.73
C ARG A 493 -0.47 20.21 -16.29
N ALA A 494 0.62 20.15 -15.52
CA ALA A 494 1.91 20.76 -15.88
C ALA A 494 2.41 20.33 -17.28
N LEU A 495 2.28 19.04 -17.64
CA LEU A 495 2.65 18.57 -18.98
C LEU A 495 1.80 19.25 -20.07
N TRP A 496 0.51 19.46 -19.83
CA TRP A 496 -0.37 20.15 -20.77
C TRP A 496 -0.05 21.64 -20.96
N GLU A 497 0.71 22.25 -20.06
CA GLU A 497 1.10 23.66 -20.16
C GLU A 497 2.29 23.88 -21.12
N LEU A 498 2.98 22.80 -21.53
CA LEU A 498 4.03 22.86 -22.54
C LEU A 498 3.45 23.41 -23.86
N GLU A 499 4.15 24.38 -24.46
CA GLU A 499 3.70 25.06 -25.69
C GLU A 499 3.29 24.08 -26.81
N PRO A 500 4.08 23.03 -27.14
CA PRO A 500 3.69 22.12 -28.21
C PRO A 500 2.41 21.35 -27.89
N LEU A 501 2.17 20.99 -26.62
CA LEU A 501 0.98 20.25 -26.21
C LEU A 501 -0.27 21.12 -26.19
N ARG A 502 -0.17 22.36 -25.70
CA ARG A 502 -1.28 23.33 -25.78
C ARG A 502 -1.70 23.57 -27.22
N ALA A 503 -0.72 23.69 -28.13
CA ALA A 503 -0.99 23.88 -29.54
C ALA A 503 -1.77 22.69 -30.11
N LEU A 504 -1.42 21.45 -29.75
CA LEU A 504 -2.02 20.21 -30.28
C LEU A 504 -3.37 19.84 -29.66
N ALA A 505 -3.70 20.33 -28.47
CA ALA A 505 -4.90 19.96 -27.72
C ALA A 505 -6.21 19.93 -28.54
N PRO A 506 -6.49 20.87 -29.46
CA PRO A 506 -7.72 20.85 -30.26
C PRO A 506 -7.88 19.61 -31.18
N TRP A 507 -6.78 18.97 -31.59
CA TRP A 507 -6.83 17.79 -32.48
C TRP A 507 -6.71 16.46 -31.73
N LEU A 508 -6.44 16.50 -30.43
CA LEU A 508 -6.20 15.30 -29.62
C LEU A 508 -7.49 14.86 -28.90
N ALA A 509 -7.97 13.67 -29.21
CA ALA A 509 -9.07 13.05 -28.50
C ALA A 509 -8.55 11.89 -27.64
N PRO A 510 -8.69 11.93 -26.30
CA PRO A 510 -8.13 10.90 -25.45
C PRO A 510 -8.79 9.53 -25.69
N LEU A 511 -7.98 8.48 -25.74
CA LEU A 511 -8.41 7.08 -25.95
C LEU A 511 -8.48 6.25 -24.66
N GLY A 512 -8.21 6.87 -23.52
CA GLY A 512 -8.09 6.18 -22.24
C GLY A 512 -8.20 7.16 -21.06
N PRO A 513 -7.75 6.74 -19.86
CA PRO A 513 -7.85 7.56 -18.66
C PRO A 513 -7.16 8.92 -18.82
N GLU A 514 -7.51 9.87 -17.94
CA GLU A 514 -6.96 11.23 -17.98
C GLU A 514 -5.46 11.30 -17.67
N ARG A 515 -4.94 10.24 -17.04
CA ARG A 515 -3.58 10.08 -16.53
C ARG A 515 -2.56 9.76 -17.64
N TRP A 516 -1.34 10.26 -17.50
CA TRP A 516 -0.22 9.88 -18.38
C TRP A 516 0.35 8.51 -17.98
N LEU A 517 0.77 7.71 -18.96
CA LEU A 517 1.54 6.50 -18.71
C LEU A 517 3.01 6.87 -18.56
N VAL A 518 3.78 6.07 -17.83
CA VAL A 518 5.17 6.41 -17.54
C VAL A 518 6.11 5.27 -17.88
N TYR A 519 7.26 5.61 -18.43
CA TYR A 519 8.39 4.71 -18.47
C TYR A 519 9.63 5.49 -18.05
N GLY A 520 10.49 4.92 -17.19
CA GLY A 520 11.75 5.57 -16.87
C GLY A 520 12.94 4.63 -16.82
N ALA A 521 14.12 5.15 -17.20
CA ALA A 521 15.40 4.54 -16.91
C ALA A 521 16.04 5.30 -15.75
N TYR A 522 16.52 4.58 -14.75
CA TYR A 522 17.09 5.14 -13.52
C TYR A 522 18.42 4.48 -13.24
N ARG A 523 19.40 5.28 -12.84
CA ARG A 523 20.71 4.80 -12.42
C ARG A 523 20.87 5.06 -10.93
N VAL A 524 20.96 3.99 -10.16
CA VAL A 524 21.03 4.01 -8.71
C VAL A 524 22.44 3.64 -8.26
N SER A 525 23.01 4.44 -7.35
CA SER A 525 24.32 4.13 -6.76
C SER A 525 24.18 3.09 -5.65
N ARG A 526 24.75 1.90 -5.81
CA ARG A 526 24.90 0.92 -4.72
C ARG A 526 25.89 1.41 -3.66
N GLY A 527 27.00 2.05 -4.07
CA GLY A 527 28.01 2.56 -3.15
C GLY A 527 27.49 3.63 -2.18
N ARG A 528 26.58 4.50 -2.62
CA ARG A 528 25.93 5.50 -1.75
C ARG A 528 24.63 5.01 -1.11
N SER A 529 24.03 3.96 -1.65
CA SER A 529 22.79 3.37 -1.13
C SER A 529 23.12 2.05 -0.44
N SER A 530 23.83 2.13 0.69
CA SER A 530 24.27 0.97 1.48
C SER A 530 23.13 0.07 1.97
N MET A 531 21.88 0.53 1.83
CA MET A 531 20.66 -0.16 2.21
C MET A 531 19.76 -0.44 1.00
N LEU A 532 20.31 -0.80 -0.16
CA LEU A 532 19.49 -1.40 -1.22
C LEU A 532 19.24 -2.87 -0.88
N ASP A 533 17.96 -3.24 -0.72
CA ASP A 533 17.51 -4.59 -0.43
C ASP A 533 16.26 -4.95 -1.25
N ASP A 534 15.77 -6.17 -1.09
CA ASP A 534 14.54 -6.67 -1.69
C ASP A 534 13.33 -6.52 -0.75
N SER A 535 13.40 -5.61 0.22
CA SER A 535 12.33 -5.37 1.18
C SER A 535 11.04 -4.86 0.53
N ARG A 536 9.90 -5.04 1.21
CA ARG A 536 8.59 -4.63 0.68
C ARG A 536 8.53 -3.13 0.40
N SER A 537 9.14 -2.31 1.27
CA SER A 537 9.20 -0.87 1.07
C SER A 537 9.95 -0.49 -0.20
N MET A 538 11.14 -1.07 -0.42
CA MET A 538 11.95 -0.82 -1.61
C MET A 538 11.26 -1.28 -2.89
N GLN A 539 10.72 -2.50 -2.88
CA GLN A 539 9.96 -3.02 -4.01
C GLN A 539 8.71 -2.18 -4.32
N GLY A 540 8.05 -1.64 -3.28
CA GLY A 540 6.93 -0.72 -3.42
C GLY A 540 7.31 0.59 -4.11
N LEU A 541 8.51 1.12 -3.83
CA LEU A 541 9.04 2.32 -4.48
C LEU A 541 9.38 2.09 -5.95
N PHE A 542 10.02 0.96 -6.28
CA PHE A 542 10.27 0.61 -7.68
C PHE A 542 8.98 0.40 -8.47
N HIS A 543 7.98 -0.24 -7.84
CA HIS A 543 6.65 -0.35 -8.41
C HIS A 543 6.01 1.04 -8.62
N ALA A 544 6.11 1.94 -7.64
CA ALA A 544 5.60 3.30 -7.73
C ALA A 544 6.22 4.06 -8.90
N LEU A 545 7.53 3.97 -9.10
CA LEU A 545 8.22 4.54 -10.26
C LEU A 545 7.78 3.92 -11.60
N ALA A 546 7.64 2.60 -11.65
CA ALA A 546 7.24 1.88 -12.85
C ALA A 546 5.78 2.12 -13.25
N SER A 547 4.91 2.40 -12.28
CA SER A 547 3.48 2.65 -12.50
C SER A 547 3.10 4.14 -12.42
N GLY A 548 4.05 5.00 -12.06
CA GLY A 548 3.87 6.43 -11.82
C GLY A 548 2.98 6.79 -10.63
N THR A 549 2.70 5.84 -9.73
CA THR A 549 1.75 6.02 -8.63
C THR A 549 2.42 6.61 -7.41
N ARG A 550 1.64 7.29 -6.55
CA ARG A 550 2.16 7.83 -5.30
C ARG A 550 2.76 6.72 -4.43
N PRO A 551 4.00 6.89 -3.94
CA PRO A 551 4.64 5.95 -3.02
C PRO A 551 4.09 6.14 -1.59
N SER A 552 2.80 5.90 -1.37
CA SER A 552 2.15 6.02 -0.06
C SER A 552 1.99 4.66 0.62
N LEU A 553 1.89 4.64 1.95
CA LEU A 553 1.76 3.40 2.71
C LEU A 553 0.51 2.60 2.28
N GLU A 554 -0.60 3.29 2.03
CA GLU A 554 -1.85 2.67 1.54
C GLU A 554 -1.73 2.06 0.13
N LYS A 555 -0.87 2.63 -0.74
CA LYS A 555 -0.73 2.23 -2.15
C LYS A 555 0.40 1.25 -2.38
N LEU A 556 1.11 0.84 -1.32
CA LEU A 556 2.10 -0.23 -1.43
C LEU A 556 1.43 -1.48 -1.99
N PRO A 557 2.04 -2.15 -2.99
CA PRO A 557 1.47 -3.36 -3.55
C PRO A 557 1.24 -4.39 -2.44
N SER A 558 0.09 -5.07 -2.50
CA SER A 558 -0.15 -6.27 -1.70
C SER A 558 0.81 -7.37 -2.12
N GLU A 559 0.98 -8.41 -1.29
CA GLU A 559 1.81 -9.56 -1.65
C GLU A 559 1.31 -10.22 -2.96
N ALA A 560 -0.01 -10.38 -3.12
CA ALA A 560 -0.60 -10.85 -4.38
C ALA A 560 -0.34 -9.90 -5.58
N ALA A 561 -0.33 -8.58 -5.36
CA ALA A 561 0.05 -7.62 -6.40
C ALA A 561 1.55 -7.71 -6.73
N ALA A 562 2.40 -7.98 -5.75
CA ALA A 562 3.83 -8.22 -5.92
C ALA A 562 4.13 -9.54 -6.66
N GLU A 563 3.23 -10.53 -6.61
CA GLU A 563 3.33 -11.77 -7.39
C GLU A 563 2.87 -11.61 -8.85
N SER A 564 2.00 -10.63 -9.12
CA SER A 564 1.44 -10.40 -10.47
C SER A 564 2.25 -9.43 -11.33
N ARG A 565 3.22 -8.69 -10.77
CA ARG A 565 4.15 -7.85 -11.54
C ARG A 565 5.19 -8.70 -12.27
N ARG A 566 5.71 -8.19 -13.39
CA ARG A 566 6.82 -8.83 -14.12
C ARG A 566 8.10 -8.03 -13.84
N VAL A 567 9.02 -8.65 -13.10
CA VAL A 567 10.38 -8.13 -12.90
C VAL A 567 11.35 -9.08 -13.58
N LEU A 568 12.13 -8.57 -14.52
CA LEU A 568 13.15 -9.33 -15.24
C LEU A 568 14.52 -8.77 -14.87
N ARG A 569 15.46 -9.65 -14.53
CA ARG A 569 16.84 -9.28 -14.19
C ARG A 569 17.76 -9.67 -15.34
N ASP A 570 18.75 -8.84 -15.61
CA ASP A 570 19.86 -9.29 -16.47
C ASP A 570 20.69 -10.38 -15.77
N ALA A 571 21.50 -11.09 -16.54
CA ALA A 571 22.31 -12.20 -16.03
C ALA A 571 23.31 -11.76 -14.93
N ALA A 572 23.73 -10.49 -14.93
CA ALA A 572 24.63 -9.92 -13.94
C ALA A 572 23.91 -9.43 -12.66
N GLY A 573 22.57 -9.31 -12.68
CA GLY A 573 21.80 -8.71 -11.59
C GLY A 573 22.10 -7.23 -11.38
N GLU A 574 22.64 -6.55 -12.40
CA GLU A 574 22.95 -5.12 -12.41
C GLU A 574 21.78 -4.29 -12.92
N THR A 575 20.90 -4.91 -13.72
CA THR A 575 19.75 -4.23 -14.31
C THR A 575 18.47 -4.97 -13.98
N GLU A 576 17.49 -4.24 -13.44
CA GLU A 576 16.12 -4.71 -13.25
C GLU A 576 15.16 -4.00 -14.19
N HIS A 577 14.29 -4.78 -14.83
CA HIS A 577 13.22 -4.29 -15.68
C HIS A 577 11.87 -4.57 -15.00
N TRP A 578 11.24 -3.51 -14.53
CA TRP A 578 9.95 -3.51 -13.87
C TRP A 578 8.86 -3.18 -14.89
N LEU A 579 7.91 -4.09 -15.09
CA LEU A 579 6.86 -3.95 -16.10
C LEU A 579 5.49 -3.99 -15.42
N THR A 580 4.64 -3.01 -15.72
CA THR A 580 3.28 -2.88 -15.17
C THR A 580 2.26 -2.65 -16.29
N SER A 581 0.96 -2.75 -15.96
CA SER A 581 -0.11 -2.47 -16.92
C SER A 581 -0.24 -0.99 -17.29
N THR A 582 0.36 -0.09 -16.50
CA THR A 582 0.30 1.37 -16.67
C THR A 582 1.66 2.01 -16.99
N GLY A 583 2.73 1.23 -17.12
CA GLY A 583 4.08 1.76 -17.32
C GLY A 583 5.21 0.75 -17.19
N GLY A 584 6.43 1.25 -17.07
CA GLY A 584 7.60 0.44 -16.76
C GLY A 584 8.77 1.23 -16.18
N ALA A 585 9.77 0.52 -15.69
CA ALA A 585 11.03 1.09 -15.26
C ALA A 585 12.20 0.18 -15.60
N ARG A 586 13.33 0.76 -15.99
CA ARG A 586 14.63 0.10 -15.94
C ARG A 586 15.45 0.71 -14.82
N VAL A 587 15.95 -0.12 -13.92
CA VAL A 587 16.80 0.29 -12.79
C VAL A 587 18.18 -0.32 -12.99
N GLU A 588 19.17 0.52 -13.28
CA GLU A 588 20.58 0.16 -13.35
C GLU A 588 21.22 0.40 -11.99
N PHE A 589 21.89 -0.62 -11.44
CA PHE A 589 22.60 -0.55 -10.18
C PHE A 589 24.11 -0.49 -10.42
N LEU A 590 24.75 0.61 -10.01
CA LEU A 590 26.20 0.78 -10.16
C LEU A 590 26.92 0.74 -8.83
N LEU A 591 28.05 0.03 -8.76
CA LEU A 591 28.90 -0.02 -7.55
C LEU A 591 29.62 1.32 -7.33
N GLU A 592 30.21 1.88 -8.38
CA GLU A 592 30.93 3.16 -8.35
C GLU A 592 30.20 4.23 -9.17
N GLU A 593 30.53 5.50 -8.94
CA GLU A 593 30.11 6.61 -9.80
C GLU A 593 30.90 6.56 -11.12
N GLU A 594 30.67 5.52 -11.92
CA GLU A 594 31.14 5.53 -13.30
C GLU A 594 30.43 6.67 -14.04
N GLU A 595 31.20 7.57 -14.65
CA GLU A 595 30.70 8.53 -15.62
C GLU A 595 30.32 7.81 -16.93
N ARG A 596 29.26 7.00 -16.86
CA ARG A 596 28.56 6.54 -18.05
C ARG A 596 27.80 7.72 -18.64
N GLY A 597 27.73 7.77 -19.97
CA GLY A 597 26.96 8.77 -20.70
C GLY A 597 25.50 8.91 -20.22
N PRO A 598 24.81 9.98 -20.65
CA PRO A 598 23.42 10.20 -20.26
C PRO A 598 22.56 9.00 -20.62
N LEU A 599 21.60 8.67 -19.75
CA LEU A 599 20.54 7.74 -20.09
C LEU A 599 19.80 8.31 -21.30
N ALA A 600 19.47 7.46 -22.28
CA ALA A 600 18.84 7.85 -23.53
C ALA A 600 17.59 7.00 -23.79
N CYS A 601 16.73 7.46 -24.70
CA CYS A 601 15.70 6.60 -25.29
C CYS A 601 16.37 5.41 -25.98
N ASP A 602 16.15 4.23 -25.42
CA ASP A 602 16.74 2.96 -25.85
C ASP A 602 15.67 1.90 -26.12
N ARG A 603 16.13 0.67 -26.38
CA ARG A 603 15.28 -0.46 -26.76
C ARG A 603 14.11 -0.71 -25.80
N ASP A 604 14.27 -0.51 -24.50
CA ASP A 604 13.19 -0.82 -23.56
C ASP A 604 12.10 0.25 -23.57
N PHE A 605 12.47 1.52 -23.76
CA PHE A 605 11.51 2.60 -24.03
C PHE A 605 10.74 2.34 -25.33
N PHE A 606 11.42 1.89 -26.39
CA PHE A 606 10.76 1.59 -27.67
C PHE A 606 9.86 0.37 -27.61
N LEU A 607 10.21 -0.65 -26.82
CA LEU A 607 9.32 -1.75 -26.53
C LEU A 607 8.04 -1.26 -25.83
N PHE A 608 8.16 -0.40 -24.82
CA PHE A 608 7.00 0.21 -24.15
C PHE A 608 6.13 1.01 -25.12
N LEU A 609 6.74 1.84 -25.97
CA LEU A 609 6.01 2.64 -26.96
C LEU A 609 5.31 1.75 -28.00
N LEU A 610 6.00 0.70 -28.48
CA LEU A 610 5.45 -0.27 -29.42
C LEU A 610 4.24 -1.00 -28.84
N THR A 611 4.36 -1.55 -27.63
CA THR A 611 3.27 -2.30 -26.98
C THR A 611 2.09 -1.39 -26.64
N LEU A 612 2.35 -0.14 -26.28
CA LEU A 612 1.34 0.90 -26.11
C LEU A 612 0.58 1.15 -27.42
N GLY A 613 1.31 1.38 -28.51
CA GLY A 613 0.74 1.58 -29.85
C GLY A 613 -0.11 0.39 -30.30
N GLN A 614 0.39 -0.83 -30.09
CA GLN A 614 -0.32 -2.07 -30.41
C GLN A 614 -1.64 -2.17 -29.64
N ARG A 615 -1.60 -1.95 -28.32
CA ARG A 615 -2.77 -2.02 -27.44
C ARG A 615 -3.88 -1.06 -27.88
N TYR A 616 -3.55 0.21 -28.07
CA TYR A 616 -4.55 1.21 -28.40
C TYR A 616 -4.99 1.16 -29.87
N SER A 617 -4.14 0.66 -30.78
CA SER A 617 -4.56 0.34 -32.15
C SER A 617 -5.58 -0.79 -32.16
N ALA A 618 -5.31 -1.89 -31.45
CA ALA A 618 -6.23 -3.02 -31.33
C ALA A 618 -7.59 -2.56 -30.79
N PHE A 619 -7.58 -1.80 -29.69
CA PHE A 619 -8.78 -1.26 -29.08
C PHE A 619 -9.60 -0.38 -30.05
N GLU A 620 -8.96 0.54 -30.76
CA GLU A 620 -9.65 1.41 -31.71
C GLU A 620 -10.21 0.63 -32.91
N ILE A 621 -9.48 -0.37 -33.41
CA ILE A 621 -9.96 -1.23 -34.50
C ILE A 621 -11.19 -2.01 -34.03
N SER A 622 -11.14 -2.66 -32.87
CA SER A 622 -12.28 -3.36 -32.26
C SER A 622 -13.49 -2.44 -32.07
N ARG A 623 -13.27 -1.21 -31.59
CA ARG A 623 -14.33 -0.21 -31.42
C ARG A 623 -15.00 0.13 -32.77
N ARG A 624 -14.21 0.37 -33.82
CA ARG A 624 -14.73 0.62 -35.18
C ARG A 624 -15.45 -0.58 -35.76
N MET A 625 -14.96 -1.80 -35.51
CA MET A 625 -15.63 -3.05 -35.92
C MET A 625 -17.02 -3.14 -35.28
N ALA A 626 -17.13 -2.92 -33.97
CA ALA A 626 -18.41 -2.92 -33.26
C ALA A 626 -19.37 -1.84 -33.77
N GLU A 627 -18.89 -0.63 -34.06
CA GLU A 627 -19.72 0.43 -34.67
C GLU A 627 -20.25 0.03 -36.04
N VAL A 628 -19.39 -0.56 -36.88
CA VAL A 628 -19.77 -1.04 -38.21
C VAL A 628 -20.80 -2.17 -38.12
N GLU A 629 -20.59 -3.11 -37.21
CA GLU A 629 -21.53 -4.21 -36.95
C GLU A 629 -22.90 -3.71 -36.46
N GLN A 630 -22.91 -2.79 -35.49
CA GLN A 630 -24.14 -2.17 -34.97
C GLN A 630 -24.90 -1.42 -36.08
N ARG A 631 -24.19 -0.69 -36.94
CA ARG A 631 -24.78 -0.02 -38.10
C ARG A 631 -25.37 -1.01 -39.10
N TYR A 632 -24.72 -2.15 -39.33
CA TYR A 632 -25.25 -3.21 -40.20
C TYR A 632 -26.48 -3.92 -39.62
N ARG A 633 -26.52 -4.13 -38.30
CA ARG A 633 -27.69 -4.70 -37.61
C ARG A 633 -28.90 -3.76 -37.65
N THR A 634 -28.67 -2.45 -37.68
CA THR A 634 -29.75 -1.44 -37.60
C THR A 634 -30.25 -0.93 -38.97
N SER A 635 -29.46 -1.05 -40.05
CA SER A 635 -29.85 -0.53 -41.38
C SER A 635 -29.63 -1.54 -42.52
N ARG A 636 -30.71 -1.84 -43.26
CA ARG A 636 -30.71 -2.84 -44.37
C ARG A 636 -30.04 -2.36 -45.67
N TRP A 637 -29.72 -1.07 -45.82
CA TRP A 637 -29.28 -0.48 -47.09
C TRP A 637 -28.20 0.59 -46.91
N GLN A 638 -27.02 0.21 -46.43
CA GLN A 638 -25.87 1.13 -46.32
C GLN A 638 -24.64 0.64 -47.10
N SER A 639 -23.80 1.61 -47.49
CA SER A 639 -22.61 1.38 -48.31
C SER A 639 -21.59 0.46 -47.63
N LEU A 640 -20.92 -0.40 -48.41
CA LEU A 640 -19.85 -1.31 -47.93
C LEU A 640 -18.50 -0.61 -47.65
N ARG A 641 -18.39 0.71 -47.84
CA ARG A 641 -17.12 1.45 -47.71
C ARG A 641 -16.53 1.41 -46.29
N PRO A 642 -17.30 1.63 -45.20
CA PRO A 642 -16.77 1.58 -43.83
C PRO A 642 -16.23 0.20 -43.44
N ALA A 643 -16.81 -0.87 -43.98
CA ALA A 643 -16.35 -2.24 -43.71
C ALA A 643 -15.13 -2.67 -44.55
N ARG A 644 -14.78 -1.91 -45.61
CA ARG A 644 -13.53 -2.11 -46.35
C ARG A 644 -12.37 -1.44 -45.63
N SER A 645 -12.57 -0.24 -45.08
CA SER A 645 -11.53 0.46 -44.30
C SER A 645 -11.19 -0.29 -43.01
N VAL A 646 -12.19 -0.77 -42.26
CA VAL A 646 -11.91 -1.54 -41.04
C VAL A 646 -11.20 -2.88 -41.36
N ARG A 647 -11.53 -3.52 -42.49
CA ARG A 647 -10.83 -4.73 -42.95
C ARG A 647 -9.37 -4.45 -43.31
N SER A 648 -9.08 -3.35 -44.02
CA SER A 648 -7.70 -2.96 -44.30
C SER A 648 -6.94 -2.70 -43.01
N ASP A 649 -7.56 -2.03 -42.03
CA ASP A 649 -6.94 -1.73 -40.73
C ASP A 649 -6.63 -3.02 -39.95
N VAL A 650 -7.55 -4.01 -39.95
CA VAL A 650 -7.32 -5.35 -39.35
C VAL A 650 -6.22 -6.10 -40.09
N MET A 651 -6.21 -6.10 -41.42
CA MET A 651 -5.18 -6.79 -42.20
C MET A 651 -3.81 -6.15 -42.02
N LEU A 652 -3.71 -4.83 -42.01
CA LEU A 652 -2.46 -4.12 -41.73
C LEU A 652 -1.96 -4.43 -40.32
N PHE A 653 -2.85 -4.42 -39.32
CA PHE A 653 -2.51 -4.74 -37.94
C PHE A 653 -2.08 -6.20 -37.75
N THR A 654 -2.77 -7.16 -38.38
CA THR A 654 -2.48 -8.59 -38.20
C THR A 654 -1.34 -9.12 -39.09
N ASN A 655 -1.06 -8.47 -40.22
CA ASN A 655 0.02 -8.84 -41.13
C ASN A 655 1.33 -8.08 -40.86
N SER A 656 1.31 -7.00 -40.06
CA SER A 656 2.55 -6.40 -39.59
C SER A 656 3.25 -7.40 -38.67
N LEU A 657 4.55 -7.63 -38.90
CA LEU A 657 5.37 -8.68 -38.27
C LEU A 657 5.58 -8.48 -36.75
N TRP A 658 4.86 -7.55 -36.11
CA TRP A 658 5.16 -7.08 -34.76
C TRP A 658 4.55 -7.91 -33.64
N HIS A 659 3.71 -8.89 -33.96
CA HIS A 659 2.90 -9.62 -32.97
C HIS A 659 3.54 -10.90 -32.44
N THR A 660 4.49 -11.49 -33.15
CA THR A 660 5.01 -12.83 -32.81
C THR A 660 6.43 -12.79 -32.30
N ARG A 661 7.29 -11.96 -32.89
CA ARG A 661 8.70 -11.84 -32.51
C ARG A 661 9.23 -10.46 -32.90
N VAL A 662 9.83 -9.73 -31.96
CA VAL A 662 10.30 -8.36 -32.19
C VAL A 662 11.82 -8.25 -32.30
N SER A 663 12.55 -9.30 -31.89
CA SER A 663 14.01 -9.34 -31.89
C SER A 663 14.52 -10.78 -32.09
N GLU A 664 15.79 -10.94 -32.47
CA GLU A 664 16.46 -12.24 -32.35
C GLU A 664 16.97 -12.52 -30.93
N ASP A 665 17.13 -11.46 -30.11
CA ASP A 665 17.56 -11.52 -28.71
C ASP A 665 16.43 -12.08 -27.83
N PRO A 666 16.65 -13.21 -27.11
CA PRO A 666 15.65 -13.82 -26.25
C PRO A 666 15.22 -12.88 -25.09
N ASP A 667 16.11 -12.05 -24.56
CA ASP A 667 15.81 -11.18 -23.42
C ASP A 667 14.88 -10.03 -23.85
N VAL A 668 15.11 -9.48 -25.03
CA VAL A 668 14.24 -8.45 -25.63
C VAL A 668 12.85 -9.02 -25.90
N ASN A 669 12.76 -10.25 -26.42
CA ASN A 669 11.46 -10.91 -26.61
C ASN A 669 10.77 -11.25 -25.29
N ALA A 670 11.51 -11.66 -24.25
CA ALA A 670 10.94 -11.93 -22.93
C ALA A 670 10.29 -10.66 -22.34
N ARG A 671 10.97 -9.51 -22.43
CA ARG A 671 10.41 -8.20 -22.03
C ARG A 671 9.18 -7.83 -22.86
N TYR A 672 9.23 -8.01 -24.18
CA TYR A 672 8.09 -7.79 -25.07
C TYR A 672 6.88 -8.66 -24.69
N LEU A 673 7.08 -9.97 -24.51
CA LEU A 673 6.03 -10.92 -24.15
C LEU A 673 5.44 -10.61 -22.77
N ALA A 674 6.25 -10.14 -21.82
CA ALA A 674 5.77 -9.72 -20.52
C ALA A 674 4.78 -8.54 -20.63
N TRP A 675 5.10 -7.50 -21.40
CA TRP A 675 4.14 -6.41 -21.68
C TRP A 675 2.91 -6.90 -22.47
N HIS A 676 3.12 -7.75 -23.47
CA HIS A 676 2.04 -8.30 -24.27
C HIS A 676 1.02 -9.07 -23.42
N SER A 677 1.52 -9.85 -22.46
CA SER A 677 0.72 -10.56 -21.45
C SER A 677 0.02 -9.59 -20.49
N LEU A 678 0.73 -8.60 -19.94
CA LEU A 678 0.15 -7.59 -19.03
C LEU A 678 -0.98 -6.76 -19.67
N HIS A 679 -0.95 -6.61 -21.00
CA HIS A 679 -1.98 -5.90 -21.74
C HIS A 679 -3.11 -6.79 -22.28
N GLY A 680 -3.06 -8.11 -22.07
CA GLY A 680 -4.06 -9.04 -22.60
C GLY A 680 -4.15 -9.00 -24.14
N LEU A 681 -3.04 -8.68 -24.81
CA LEU A 681 -3.04 -8.43 -26.26
C LEU A 681 -3.38 -9.70 -27.05
N GLN A 682 -2.99 -10.88 -26.56
CA GLN A 682 -3.27 -12.13 -27.24
C GLN A 682 -4.78 -12.40 -27.37
N GLU A 683 -5.53 -12.23 -26.28
CA GLU A 683 -6.98 -12.38 -26.25
C GLU A 683 -7.68 -11.32 -27.11
N THR A 684 -7.16 -10.09 -27.09
CA THR A 684 -7.69 -8.98 -27.89
C THR A 684 -7.52 -9.27 -29.39
N VAL A 685 -6.32 -9.72 -29.80
CA VAL A 685 -6.03 -10.05 -31.21
C VAL A 685 -6.85 -11.25 -31.68
N THR A 686 -7.03 -12.28 -30.87
CA THR A 686 -7.88 -13.42 -31.23
C THR A 686 -9.33 -12.98 -31.41
N SER A 687 -9.86 -12.17 -30.49
CA SER A 687 -11.22 -11.63 -30.61
C SER A 687 -11.40 -10.77 -31.86
N MET A 688 -10.41 -9.95 -32.21
CA MET A 688 -10.43 -9.16 -33.46
C MET A 688 -10.47 -10.04 -34.71
N ARG A 689 -9.70 -11.14 -34.73
CA ARG A 689 -9.70 -12.08 -35.86
C ARG A 689 -11.06 -12.76 -36.02
N ASP A 690 -11.67 -13.18 -34.91
CA ASP A 690 -12.99 -13.81 -34.92
C ASP A 690 -14.08 -12.84 -35.39
N GLN A 691 -14.10 -11.62 -34.85
CA GLN A 691 -15.03 -10.58 -35.28
C GLN A 691 -14.85 -10.19 -36.76
N ALA A 692 -13.62 -10.21 -37.26
CA ALA A 692 -13.35 -9.94 -38.68
C ALA A 692 -13.90 -11.06 -39.58
N ALA A 693 -13.80 -12.32 -39.14
CA ALA A 693 -14.38 -13.46 -39.82
C ALA A 693 -15.92 -13.40 -39.83
N GLU A 694 -16.55 -13.00 -38.72
CA GLU A 694 -18.00 -12.78 -38.65
C GLU A 694 -18.47 -11.68 -39.60
N LEU A 695 -17.76 -10.54 -39.67
CA LEU A 695 -18.05 -9.47 -40.63
C LEU A 695 -17.92 -9.94 -42.08
N ASP A 696 -16.97 -10.83 -42.37
CA ASP A 696 -16.82 -11.43 -43.69
C ASP A 696 -17.96 -12.41 -44.03
N GLN A 697 -18.40 -13.20 -43.06
CA GLN A 697 -19.56 -14.09 -43.22
C GLN A 697 -20.83 -13.28 -43.48
N TYR A 698 -21.06 -12.20 -42.71
CA TYR A 698 -22.21 -11.32 -42.91
C TYR A 698 -22.22 -10.67 -44.31
N LYS A 699 -21.05 -10.29 -44.84
CA LYS A 699 -20.93 -9.77 -46.22
C LYS A 699 -21.29 -10.82 -47.26
N ARG A 700 -20.85 -12.07 -47.09
CA ARG A 700 -21.22 -13.19 -47.97
C ARG A 700 -22.72 -13.40 -47.94
N ASP A 701 -23.33 -13.45 -46.75
CA ASP A 701 -24.77 -13.62 -46.59
C ASP A 701 -25.59 -12.48 -47.25
N GLN A 702 -25.12 -11.24 -47.17
CA GLN A 702 -25.77 -10.11 -47.87
C GLN A 702 -25.59 -10.20 -49.39
N PHE A 703 -24.39 -10.57 -49.86
CA PHE A 703 -24.11 -10.74 -51.28
C PHE A 703 -24.97 -11.87 -51.86
N ASP A 704 -25.07 -13.00 -51.17
CA ASP A 704 -25.90 -14.14 -51.58
C ASP A 704 -27.39 -13.78 -51.59
N ARG A 705 -27.87 -13.00 -50.62
CA ARG A 705 -29.26 -12.46 -50.66
C ARG A 705 -29.48 -11.50 -51.82
N MET A 706 -28.51 -10.64 -52.12
CA MET A 706 -28.59 -9.69 -53.24
C MET A 706 -28.56 -10.42 -54.58
N VAL A 707 -27.66 -11.38 -54.76
CA VAL A 707 -27.59 -12.25 -55.95
C VAL A 707 -28.86 -13.08 -56.05
N GLY A 708 -29.37 -13.65 -54.96
CA GLY A 708 -30.63 -14.36 -54.94
C GLY A 708 -31.82 -13.50 -55.39
N LEU A 709 -31.87 -12.22 -54.97
CA LEU A 709 -32.88 -11.27 -55.40
C LEU A 709 -32.71 -10.87 -56.88
N LEU A 710 -31.47 -10.70 -57.33
CA LEU A 710 -31.16 -10.36 -58.71
C LEU A 710 -31.49 -11.53 -59.66
N VAL A 711 -31.14 -12.75 -59.27
CA VAL A 711 -31.56 -13.98 -59.96
C VAL A 711 -33.09 -14.10 -59.94
N PHE A 712 -33.77 -13.87 -58.81
CA PHE A 712 -35.23 -13.91 -58.75
C PHE A 712 -35.91 -12.90 -59.71
N VAL A 713 -35.31 -11.72 -59.91
CA VAL A 713 -35.82 -10.68 -60.83
C VAL A 713 -35.44 -10.96 -62.30
N PHE A 714 -34.24 -11.47 -62.57
CA PHE A 714 -33.73 -11.67 -63.94
C PHE A 714 -33.99 -13.06 -64.52
N LEU A 715 -34.24 -14.08 -63.70
CA LEU A 715 -34.60 -15.43 -64.15
C LEU A 715 -35.90 -15.45 -64.98
N PRO A 716 -36.97 -14.71 -64.61
CA PRO A 716 -38.18 -14.60 -65.44
C PRO A 716 -37.92 -13.90 -66.78
N VAL A 717 -37.08 -12.87 -66.79
CA VAL A 717 -36.68 -12.15 -68.01
C VAL A 717 -35.86 -13.08 -68.93
N SER A 718 -34.96 -13.86 -68.35
CA SER A 718 -34.14 -14.82 -69.08
C SER A 718 -34.98 -16.00 -69.61
N LEU A 719 -35.95 -16.49 -68.83
CA LEU A 719 -36.94 -17.48 -69.28
C LEU A 719 -37.84 -16.93 -70.40
N ALA A 720 -38.28 -15.67 -70.30
CA ALA A 720 -39.04 -15.02 -71.36
C ALA A 720 -38.21 -14.89 -72.65
N CYS A 721 -36.97 -14.41 -72.56
CA CYS A 721 -36.06 -14.33 -73.71
C CYS A 721 -35.75 -15.72 -74.31
N GLY A 722 -35.58 -16.75 -73.49
CA GLY A 722 -35.43 -18.13 -73.94
C GLY A 722 -36.68 -18.68 -74.64
N PHE A 723 -37.87 -18.33 -74.15
CA PHE A 723 -39.15 -18.69 -74.77
C PHE A 723 -39.34 -17.98 -76.12
N PHE A 724 -38.98 -16.70 -76.23
CA PHE A 724 -38.98 -15.96 -77.50
C PHE A 724 -37.97 -16.53 -78.51
N SER A 725 -36.77 -16.91 -78.06
CA SER A 725 -35.77 -17.57 -78.89
C SER A 725 -36.22 -18.96 -79.36
N GLY A 726 -36.97 -19.71 -78.54
CA GLY A 726 -37.51 -21.02 -78.90
C GLY A 726 -38.73 -20.94 -79.82
N ALA A 727 -39.61 -19.94 -79.63
CA ALA A 727 -40.76 -19.70 -80.51
C ALA A 727 -40.34 -19.30 -81.93
N GLN A 728 -39.28 -18.49 -82.07
CA GLN A 728 -38.70 -18.17 -83.38
C GLN A 728 -38.04 -19.37 -84.06
N PHE A 729 -37.59 -20.38 -83.30
CA PHE A 729 -37.02 -21.61 -83.86
C PHE A 729 -38.08 -22.60 -84.37
N GLN A 730 -39.27 -22.64 -83.74
CA GLN A 730 -40.39 -23.47 -84.21
C GLN A 730 -41.05 -22.96 -85.48
N ASP A 731 -40.90 -21.68 -85.82
CA ASP A 731 -41.35 -21.11 -87.10
C ASP A 731 -40.53 -21.62 -88.31
N MET A 732 -39.46 -22.40 -88.12
CA MET A 732 -38.68 -23.02 -89.20
C MET A 732 -38.98 -24.51 -89.48
N SER A 733 -39.95 -25.15 -88.81
CA SER A 733 -40.34 -26.54 -89.12
C SER A 733 -41.86 -26.69 -89.30
N PRO A 734 -42.37 -27.00 -90.51
CA PRO A 734 -43.80 -27.04 -90.78
C PRO A 734 -44.37 -28.44 -90.55
N SER A 735 -44.46 -28.93 -89.31
CA SER A 735 -45.27 -30.14 -89.03
C SER A 735 -45.45 -30.48 -87.54
N VAL A 736 -46.11 -29.65 -86.74
CA VAL A 736 -46.97 -30.14 -85.62
C VAL A 736 -48.01 -29.05 -85.33
N GLY A 737 -49.29 -29.37 -85.49
CA GLY A 737 -50.39 -28.46 -85.18
C GLY A 737 -50.55 -28.24 -83.66
N ILE A 738 -50.19 -27.05 -83.21
CA ILE A 738 -50.60 -26.46 -81.91
C ILE A 738 -51.22 -25.09 -82.24
N PRO A 739 -52.35 -24.70 -81.64
CA PRO A 739 -53.17 -23.62 -82.17
C PRO A 739 -52.53 -22.24 -81.95
N GLY A 740 -52.16 -21.59 -83.06
CA GLY A 740 -52.01 -20.14 -83.25
C GLY A 740 -51.07 -19.39 -82.29
N ALA A 741 -50.14 -18.60 -82.85
CA ALA A 741 -49.31 -17.64 -82.11
C ALA A 741 -50.13 -16.77 -81.10
N THR A 742 -51.42 -16.53 -81.37
CA THR A 742 -52.37 -15.85 -80.49
C THR A 742 -52.62 -16.57 -79.16
N THR A 743 -52.66 -17.90 -79.12
CA THR A 743 -52.85 -18.67 -77.88
C THR A 743 -51.61 -18.66 -77.01
N GLY A 744 -50.42 -18.71 -77.63
CA GLY A 744 -49.14 -18.54 -76.94
C GLY A 744 -48.99 -17.14 -76.31
N TRP A 745 -49.42 -16.09 -77.02
CA TRP A 745 -49.48 -14.72 -76.50
C TRP A 745 -50.44 -14.58 -75.32
N LEU A 746 -51.61 -15.22 -75.36
CA LEU A 746 -52.56 -15.21 -74.25
C LEU A 746 -52.03 -15.94 -73.01
N ILE A 747 -51.39 -17.09 -73.19
CA ILE A 747 -50.75 -17.84 -72.09
C ILE A 747 -49.57 -17.04 -71.53
N PHE A 748 -48.75 -16.42 -72.38
CA PHE A 748 -47.64 -15.56 -71.95
C PHE A 748 -48.13 -14.31 -71.21
N LEU A 749 -49.13 -13.59 -71.72
CA LEU A 749 -49.74 -12.46 -71.03
C LEU A 749 -50.40 -12.88 -69.72
N GLY A 750 -51.09 -14.03 -69.70
CA GLY A 750 -51.67 -14.61 -68.50
C GLY A 750 -50.62 -14.98 -67.46
N TYR A 751 -49.53 -15.62 -67.87
CA TYR A 751 -48.41 -16.00 -67.00
C TYR A 751 -47.66 -14.76 -66.50
N THR A 752 -47.43 -13.77 -67.36
CA THR A 752 -46.76 -12.51 -67.01
C THR A 752 -47.64 -11.69 -66.07
N ALA A 753 -48.95 -11.59 -66.31
CA ALA A 753 -49.88 -10.91 -65.43
C ALA A 753 -50.00 -11.64 -64.08
N ALA A 754 -50.15 -12.96 -64.08
CA ALA A 754 -50.18 -13.77 -62.85
C ALA A 754 -48.87 -13.63 -62.07
N PHE A 755 -47.71 -13.70 -62.74
CA PHE A 755 -46.40 -13.52 -62.13
C PHE A 755 -46.21 -12.10 -61.58
N THR A 756 -46.63 -11.08 -62.32
CA THR A 756 -46.58 -9.68 -61.86
C THR A 756 -47.47 -9.49 -60.63
N VAL A 757 -48.70 -10.04 -60.64
CA VAL A 757 -49.60 -10.02 -59.48
C VAL A 757 -49.04 -10.81 -58.31
N LEU A 758 -48.39 -11.95 -58.54
CA LEU A 758 -47.85 -12.81 -57.49
C LEU A 758 -46.57 -12.21 -56.88
N VAL A 759 -45.67 -11.63 -57.68
CA VAL A 759 -44.46 -10.95 -57.22
C VAL A 759 -44.78 -9.60 -56.59
N PHE A 760 -45.54 -8.73 -57.25
CA PHE A 760 -45.92 -7.45 -56.63
C PHE A 760 -46.89 -7.65 -55.48
N GLY A 761 -47.76 -8.67 -55.53
CA GLY A 761 -48.65 -9.05 -54.44
C GLY A 761 -47.89 -9.63 -53.24
N THR A 762 -46.88 -10.48 -53.43
CA THR A 762 -46.02 -10.95 -52.33
C THR A 762 -45.13 -9.85 -51.78
N VAL A 763 -44.61 -8.94 -52.62
CA VAL A 763 -43.85 -7.75 -52.17
C VAL A 763 -44.76 -6.79 -51.39
N LEU A 764 -45.99 -6.56 -51.84
CA LEU A 764 -46.99 -5.75 -51.15
C LEU A 764 -47.41 -6.39 -49.82
N PHE A 765 -47.72 -7.69 -49.83
CA PHE A 765 -48.09 -8.47 -48.64
C PHE A 765 -46.94 -8.53 -47.63
N ALA A 766 -45.71 -8.74 -48.08
CA ALA A 766 -44.52 -8.68 -47.23
C ALA A 766 -44.30 -7.29 -46.65
N ARG A 767 -44.54 -6.21 -47.41
CA ARG A 767 -44.50 -4.82 -46.90
C ARG A 767 -45.57 -4.56 -45.84
N VAL A 768 -46.79 -5.04 -46.06
CA VAL A 768 -47.92 -4.89 -45.13
C VAL A 768 -47.70 -5.71 -43.85
N MET A 769 -47.18 -6.93 -43.96
CA MET A 769 -46.84 -7.79 -42.82
C MET A 769 -45.66 -7.24 -41.99
N ASN A 770 -44.65 -6.61 -42.64
CA ASN A 770 -43.54 -5.98 -41.92
C ASN A 770 -43.95 -4.69 -41.19
N TRP A 771 -45.01 -4.02 -41.66
CA TRP A 771 -45.55 -2.82 -41.00
C TRP A 771 -46.33 -3.16 -39.72
N ARG A 772 -46.89 -4.37 -39.61
CA ARG A 772 -47.57 -4.87 -38.39
C ARG A 772 -46.62 -5.43 -37.31
N ARG A 773 -45.31 -5.55 -37.59
CA ARG A 773 -44.29 -6.03 -36.64
C ARG A 773 -43.37 -4.93 -36.10
N ARG A 774 -43.52 -3.69 -36.56
CA ARG A 774 -43.06 -2.49 -35.84
C ARG A 774 -44.15 -2.08 -34.85
#